data_AF-A0A085WXM5-F1
#
_entry.id   AF-A0A085WXM5-F1
#
_cell.length_a   1.000
_cell.length_b   1.000
_cell.length_c   1.000
_cell.angle_alpha   90.00
_cell.angle_beta   90.00
_cell.angle_gamma   90.00
#
_symmetry.space_group_name_H-M   'P 1'
#
loop_
_entity.id
_entity.type
_entity.pdbx_description
1 polymer ?
#
loop_
_entity_poly.entity_id
_entity_poly.type
_entity_poly.pdbx_seq_one_letter_code
_entity_poly.pdbx_strand_id
1 'polypeptide(L)'
;MATEEKSIPFGKYELLERLGVGGMANVYRARYTAVPGITKPVVIKRVLDEYAENPTFMELFIHEARISVGLSHGNIVQVFDFGQVNAEYYLAMELVDGQPLSRVIKRAQQQGLRFLPQALAASIALEMCKGLHYAHTRKDEQGRPLGIVHRDVSPDNVLVSYDGEVKITDFGIAKAQLAGRPITAAGMVKGKYLYLSPEQAQGQDDVDARSDVYAVGVVLYRMLCGRLPFEGQDFEVMARIVQGGITPAIQLNPDLDGQLNQIVMRALATSREDRFQSAEALQQALSLWMASRAPLFSVNSLKHLMGWLYTQELAAQGRAPVLPQEFLDQVRLWKGPSGEETTPDQLPAVTREAPPGPNALPARPASDSWKWDTQPEALPTQVFRAAGAGEASSDATEEVAPAQIEPSTSRRSPLWSLGVAALAAVMAGGLFWVLRGPGTLEIHSEPPGAQVRIDGQFRGVTPLVLEDVKPDAPHTMELVLLGKKSWERSFAAGTLRGKVEAELEELESATQEPAIPDPESEPEEAKAPPQEQPEDSRVAVATKKATAQPKSSASPPSGLRITAADKPSAETAAAKYKAGVKQLSRGKLQKAKELFWQCLAHDPKSAKCFRRLGEVSAALGNTEEALEYYARFLELDPRGDGATAARDYVREHGRGGR
;
A
#
# COMPACT_ATOMS: atom_id res chain seq x y z
N MET A 1 29.03 -36.41 3.04
CA MET A 1 29.89 -35.32 3.51
C MET A 1 29.35 -34.05 2.87
N ALA A 2 28.84 -33.10 3.66
CA ALA A 2 28.50 -31.79 3.14
C ALA A 2 29.80 -31.04 2.85
N THR A 3 29.86 -30.30 1.74
CA THR A 3 30.93 -29.35 1.49
C THR A 3 30.89 -28.28 2.58
N GLU A 4 32.03 -28.06 3.26
CA GLU A 4 32.21 -26.88 4.10
C GLU A 4 32.16 -25.64 3.19
N GLU A 5 30.98 -25.06 3.02
CA GLU A 5 30.87 -23.71 2.48
C GLU A 5 31.62 -22.79 3.45
N LYS A 6 32.70 -22.21 2.93
CA LYS A 6 33.65 -21.41 3.69
C LYS A 6 32.95 -20.14 4.18
N SER A 7 32.48 -20.17 5.43
CA SER A 7 31.81 -19.02 6.03
C SER A 7 32.77 -17.83 6.12
N ILE A 8 32.24 -16.64 5.91
CA ILE A 8 33.04 -15.41 5.79
C ILE A 8 32.73 -14.53 7.01
N PRO A 9 33.71 -14.27 7.90
CA PRO A 9 33.55 -13.32 8.99
C PRO A 9 33.25 -11.92 8.47
N PHE A 10 32.24 -11.27 9.04
CA PHE A 10 31.75 -9.97 8.61
C PHE A 10 31.31 -9.15 9.83
N GLY A 11 32.28 -8.54 10.52
CA GLY A 11 32.06 -7.83 11.79
C GLY A 11 31.52 -8.78 12.86
N LYS A 12 30.34 -8.46 13.40
CA LYS A 12 29.61 -9.29 14.40
C LYS A 12 28.76 -10.42 13.78
N TYR A 13 28.90 -10.64 12.48
CA TYR A 13 28.16 -11.66 11.72
C TYR A 13 29.12 -12.64 11.04
N GLU A 14 28.61 -13.83 10.75
CA GLU A 14 29.25 -14.85 9.93
C GLU A 14 28.36 -15.09 8.71
N LEU A 15 28.82 -14.72 7.51
CA LEU A 15 28.09 -14.96 6.26
C LEU A 15 28.21 -16.45 5.90
N LEU A 16 27.09 -17.08 5.56
CA LEU A 16 27.00 -18.51 5.27
C LEU A 16 26.83 -18.75 3.77
N GLU A 17 25.60 -18.58 3.27
CA GLU A 17 25.23 -18.79 1.86
C GLU A 17 24.67 -17.50 1.24
N ARG A 18 24.90 -17.29 -0.07
CA ARG A 18 24.31 -16.15 -0.79
C ARG A 18 22.91 -16.52 -1.30
N LEU A 19 21.88 -15.90 -0.72
CA LEU A 19 20.47 -16.10 -1.07
C LEU A 19 20.08 -15.48 -2.40
N GLY A 20 20.79 -14.42 -2.82
CA GLY A 20 20.56 -13.77 -4.11
C GLY A 20 21.45 -12.55 -4.36
N VAL A 21 21.31 -12.00 -5.56
CA VAL A 21 21.88 -10.72 -6.00
C VAL A 21 20.71 -9.83 -6.43
N GLY A 22 20.50 -8.74 -5.72
CA GLY A 22 19.55 -7.69 -6.11
C GLY A 22 20.21 -6.66 -7.03
N GLY A 23 19.44 -5.68 -7.50
CA GLY A 23 19.94 -4.66 -8.43
C GLY A 23 21.05 -3.76 -7.88
N MET A 24 21.19 -3.66 -6.55
CA MET A 24 22.16 -2.79 -5.86
C MET A 24 22.91 -3.48 -4.70
N ALA A 25 22.54 -4.72 -4.35
CA ALA A 25 23.01 -5.38 -3.13
C ALA A 25 23.09 -6.91 -3.27
N ASN A 26 24.11 -7.54 -2.68
CA ASN A 26 24.12 -8.97 -2.42
C ASN A 26 23.31 -9.26 -1.15
N VAL A 27 22.55 -10.37 -1.16
CA VAL A 27 21.78 -10.83 0.00
C VAL A 27 22.31 -12.18 0.47
N TYR A 28 22.77 -12.22 1.73
CA TYR A 28 23.33 -13.41 2.36
C TYR A 28 22.46 -13.89 3.52
N ARG A 29 22.37 -15.21 3.69
CA ARG A 29 22.04 -15.81 4.98
C ARG A 29 23.28 -15.72 5.85
N ALA A 30 23.12 -15.28 7.08
CA ALA A 30 24.20 -15.14 8.02
C ALA A 30 23.79 -15.61 9.42
N ARG A 31 24.79 -15.74 10.28
CA ARG A 31 24.65 -16.04 11.70
C ARG A 31 25.15 -14.84 12.50
N TYR A 32 24.29 -14.31 13.36
CA TYR A 32 24.69 -13.38 14.41
C TYR A 32 25.07 -14.18 15.65
N THR A 33 26.21 -13.88 16.28
CA THR A 33 26.66 -14.52 17.52
C THR A 33 26.69 -13.47 18.62
N ALA A 34 25.79 -13.59 19.61
CA ALA A 34 25.70 -12.62 20.70
C ALA A 34 26.78 -12.89 21.76
N VAL A 35 26.92 -14.17 22.15
CA VAL A 35 27.97 -14.73 22.99
C VAL A 35 28.27 -16.15 22.50
N PRO A 36 29.42 -16.76 22.83
CA PRO A 36 29.72 -18.14 22.43
C PRO A 36 28.58 -19.11 22.79
N GLY A 37 28.08 -19.85 21.80
CA GLY A 37 26.96 -20.78 21.94
C GLY A 37 25.55 -20.18 21.74
N ILE A 38 25.38 -18.86 21.78
CA ILE A 38 24.09 -18.20 21.51
C ILE A 38 24.14 -17.49 20.16
N THR A 39 23.48 -18.10 19.17
CA THR A 39 23.48 -17.63 17.79
C THR A 39 22.06 -17.44 17.25
N LYS A 40 21.86 -16.43 16.39
CA LYS A 40 20.59 -16.11 15.75
C LYS A 40 20.78 -16.09 14.23
N PRO A 41 19.94 -16.79 13.44
CA PRO A 41 19.97 -16.66 11.99
C PRO A 41 19.44 -15.28 11.57
N VAL A 42 20.12 -14.64 10.64
CA VAL A 42 19.77 -13.31 10.10
C VAL A 42 20.01 -13.28 8.59
N VAL A 43 19.51 -12.25 7.92
CA VAL A 43 19.87 -11.89 6.55
C VAL A 43 20.74 -10.64 6.58
N ILE A 44 21.80 -10.62 5.77
CA ILE A 44 22.65 -9.45 5.54
C ILE A 44 22.49 -9.02 4.08
N LYS A 45 21.94 -7.81 3.88
CA LYS A 45 21.90 -7.12 2.57
C LYS A 45 23.08 -6.16 2.53
N ARG A 46 24.12 -6.49 1.77
CA ARG A 46 25.35 -5.71 1.57
C ARG A 46 25.30 -4.99 0.22
N VAL A 47 25.64 -3.70 0.18
CA VAL A 47 25.75 -2.93 -1.08
C VAL A 47 26.81 -3.56 -2.00
N LEU A 48 26.55 -3.63 -3.30
CA LEU A 48 27.55 -4.08 -4.29
C LEU A 48 28.66 -3.05 -4.43
N ASP A 49 29.89 -3.51 -4.57
CA ASP A 49 31.10 -2.68 -4.62
C ASP A 49 31.03 -1.61 -5.72
N GLU A 50 30.43 -1.95 -6.88
CA GLU A 50 30.16 -1.06 -8.01
C GLU A 50 29.27 0.16 -7.67
N TYR A 51 28.47 0.08 -6.60
CA TYR A 51 27.61 1.17 -6.12
C TYR A 51 28.11 1.82 -4.82
N ALA A 52 29.11 1.24 -4.16
CA ALA A 52 29.66 1.77 -2.90
C ALA A 52 30.32 3.15 -3.09
N GLU A 53 30.91 3.41 -4.27
CA GLU A 53 31.52 4.70 -4.62
C GLU A 53 30.52 5.74 -5.16
N ASN A 54 29.23 5.39 -5.33
CA ASN A 54 28.22 6.30 -5.88
C ASN A 54 27.41 6.97 -4.74
N PRO A 55 27.60 8.28 -4.48
CA PRO A 55 26.96 8.95 -3.34
C PRO A 55 25.44 8.87 -3.38
N THR A 56 24.83 9.00 -4.56
CA THR A 56 23.37 8.98 -4.72
C THR A 56 22.79 7.60 -4.39
N PHE A 57 23.42 6.51 -4.81
CA PHE A 57 22.97 5.17 -4.44
C PHE A 57 23.19 4.87 -2.95
N MET A 58 24.28 5.40 -2.37
CA MET A 58 24.52 5.30 -0.94
C MET A 58 23.49 6.06 -0.10
N GLU A 59 23.15 7.31 -0.46
CA GLU A 59 22.08 8.09 0.17
C GLU A 59 20.74 7.34 0.12
N LEU A 60 20.39 6.75 -1.03
CA LEU A 60 19.17 5.94 -1.17
C LEU A 60 19.17 4.70 -0.27
N PHE A 61 20.30 3.99 -0.16
CA PHE A 61 20.42 2.82 0.73
C PHE A 61 20.34 3.19 2.21
N ILE A 62 21.01 4.29 2.63
CA ILE A 62 20.91 4.86 3.98
C ILE A 62 19.48 5.29 4.27
N HIS A 63 18.78 5.87 3.29
CA HIS A 63 17.39 6.30 3.44
C HIS A 63 16.41 5.11 3.59
N GLU A 64 16.59 4.05 2.80
CA GLU A 64 15.86 2.78 2.93
C GLU A 64 16.08 2.14 4.30
N ALA A 65 17.34 2.11 4.77
CA ALA A 65 17.69 1.63 6.09
C ALA A 65 17.01 2.44 7.20
N ARG A 66 17.11 3.78 7.15
CA ARG A 66 16.54 4.70 8.15
C ARG A 66 15.03 4.51 8.31
N ILE A 67 14.29 4.35 7.21
CA ILE A 67 12.85 4.06 7.27
C ILE A 67 12.62 2.66 7.86
N SER A 68 13.34 1.65 7.38
CA SER A 68 13.09 0.25 7.73
C SER A 68 13.45 -0.10 9.18
N VAL A 69 14.51 0.48 9.75
CA VAL A 69 14.89 0.34 11.17
C VAL A 69 13.76 0.80 12.10
N GLY A 70 13.04 1.86 11.73
CA GLY A 70 11.95 2.40 12.53
C GLY A 70 10.67 1.54 12.53
N LEU A 71 10.56 0.51 11.67
CA LEU A 71 9.36 -0.30 11.49
C LEU A 71 9.44 -1.62 12.28
N SER A 72 8.37 -1.97 13.00
CA SER A 72 8.29 -3.21 13.79
C SER A 72 6.87 -3.77 13.81
N HIS A 73 6.57 -4.66 12.85
CA HIS A 73 5.22 -5.17 12.63
C HIS A 73 5.27 -6.61 12.12
N GLY A 74 4.30 -7.45 12.49
CA GLY A 74 4.28 -8.87 12.11
C GLY A 74 4.34 -9.10 10.60
N ASN A 75 3.72 -8.22 9.81
CA ASN A 75 3.71 -8.28 8.33
C ASN A 75 4.80 -7.43 7.65
N ILE A 76 5.84 -7.01 8.38
CA ILE A 76 7.05 -6.36 7.82
C ILE A 76 8.26 -7.19 8.27
N VAL A 77 9.25 -7.34 7.40
CA VAL A 77 10.55 -7.95 7.75
C VAL A 77 11.25 -7.04 8.74
N GLN A 78 11.53 -7.52 9.96
CA GLN A 78 12.20 -6.70 10.96
C GLN A 78 13.65 -6.43 10.57
N VAL A 79 14.03 -5.16 10.46
CA VAL A 79 15.45 -4.76 10.47
C VAL A 79 15.95 -4.75 11.91
N PHE A 80 17.08 -5.39 12.16
CA PHE A 80 17.73 -5.42 13.48
C PHE A 80 18.86 -4.40 13.60
N ASP A 81 19.56 -4.11 12.50
CA ASP A 81 20.76 -3.28 12.53
C ASP A 81 21.07 -2.69 11.14
N PHE A 82 21.75 -1.54 11.15
CA PHE A 82 22.34 -0.92 9.98
C PHE A 82 23.73 -0.41 10.35
N GLY A 83 24.73 -0.70 9.53
CA GLY A 83 26.09 -0.29 9.83
C GLY A 83 27.05 -0.48 8.67
N GLN A 84 28.34 -0.47 9.00
CA GLN A 84 29.43 -0.58 8.05
C GLN A 84 30.48 -1.58 8.56
N VAL A 85 31.02 -2.41 7.68
CA VAL A 85 32.13 -3.33 7.94
C VAL A 85 33.08 -3.23 6.75
N ASN A 86 34.39 -3.04 6.99
CA ASN A 86 35.39 -2.92 5.91
C ASN A 86 35.03 -1.87 4.84
N ALA A 87 34.51 -0.71 5.27
CA ALA A 87 33.92 0.35 4.43
C ALA A 87 32.62 -0.01 3.66
N GLU A 88 32.17 -1.25 3.71
CA GLU A 88 30.94 -1.72 3.05
C GLU A 88 29.72 -1.55 3.96
N TYR A 89 28.68 -0.87 3.48
CA TYR A 89 27.43 -0.73 4.22
C TYR A 89 26.55 -1.98 4.14
N TYR A 90 25.89 -2.30 5.25
CA TYR A 90 24.99 -3.44 5.36
C TYR A 90 23.71 -3.12 6.13
N LEU A 91 22.68 -3.87 5.82
CA LEU A 91 21.42 -3.94 6.56
C LEU A 91 21.24 -5.36 7.08
N ALA A 92 21.16 -5.54 8.40
CA ALA A 92 20.88 -6.84 9.03
C ALA A 92 19.41 -6.95 9.39
N MET A 93 18.77 -8.03 8.95
CA MET A 93 17.32 -8.21 9.04
C MET A 93 16.93 -9.64 9.41
N GLU A 94 15.65 -9.81 9.71
CA GLU A 94 14.99 -11.07 9.97
C GLU A 94 15.17 -12.06 8.80
N LEU A 95 15.66 -13.27 9.09
CA LEU A 95 15.57 -14.38 8.17
C LEU A 95 14.14 -14.95 8.22
N VAL A 96 13.31 -14.55 7.26
CA VAL A 96 12.01 -15.19 7.05
C VAL A 96 12.23 -16.56 6.41
N ASP A 97 11.94 -17.62 7.16
CA ASP A 97 12.05 -18.99 6.69
C ASP A 97 10.88 -19.34 5.75
N GLY A 98 11.09 -19.10 4.46
CA GLY A 98 10.05 -19.09 3.45
C GLY A 98 10.55 -18.80 2.04
N GLN A 99 9.67 -18.28 1.19
CA GLN A 99 9.98 -17.92 -0.20
C GLN A 99 9.31 -16.60 -0.60
N PRO A 100 9.92 -15.82 -1.52
CA PRO A 100 9.22 -14.72 -2.18
C PRO A 100 7.96 -15.20 -2.91
N LEU A 101 6.89 -14.41 -2.84
CA LEU A 101 5.60 -14.70 -3.46
C LEU A 101 5.73 -14.93 -4.98
N SER A 102 6.69 -14.30 -5.65
CA SER A 102 7.01 -14.56 -7.06
C SER A 102 7.41 -16.01 -7.32
N ARG A 103 8.17 -16.63 -6.41
CA ARG A 103 8.52 -18.06 -6.45
C ARG A 103 7.33 -18.94 -6.08
N VAL A 104 6.52 -18.54 -5.10
CA VAL A 104 5.30 -19.27 -4.67
C VAL A 104 4.31 -19.38 -5.84
N ILE A 105 3.99 -18.26 -6.51
CA ILE A 105 3.11 -18.23 -7.69
C ILE A 105 3.67 -19.12 -8.81
N LYS A 106 4.97 -19.00 -9.12
CA LYS A 106 5.62 -19.80 -10.15
C LYS A 106 5.59 -21.31 -9.82
N ARG A 107 5.86 -21.68 -8.57
CA ARG A 107 5.84 -23.09 -8.13
C ARG A 107 4.43 -23.67 -8.15
N ALA A 108 3.42 -22.89 -7.78
CA ALA A 108 2.02 -23.29 -7.88
C ALA A 108 1.62 -23.60 -9.32
N GLN A 109 1.98 -22.72 -10.27
CA GLN A 109 1.76 -22.92 -11.70
C GLN A 109 2.49 -24.18 -12.22
N GLN A 110 3.74 -24.39 -11.83
CA GLN A 110 4.50 -25.61 -12.18
C GLN A 110 3.88 -26.90 -11.64
N GLN A 111 3.13 -26.83 -10.52
CA GLN A 111 2.41 -27.98 -9.96
C GLN A 111 0.95 -28.08 -10.43
N GLY A 112 0.54 -27.29 -11.44
CA GLY A 112 -0.78 -27.38 -12.08
C GLY A 112 -1.85 -26.42 -11.54
N LEU A 113 -1.53 -25.53 -10.59
CA LEU A 113 -2.44 -24.47 -10.17
C LEU A 113 -2.28 -23.26 -11.11
N ARG A 114 -3.15 -23.14 -12.11
CA ARG A 114 -3.13 -22.04 -13.11
C ARG A 114 -3.09 -20.65 -12.46
N PHE A 115 -3.84 -20.49 -11.37
CA PHE A 115 -3.89 -19.33 -10.49
C PHE A 115 -4.01 -19.80 -9.03
N LEU A 116 -3.75 -18.92 -8.07
CA LEU A 116 -3.92 -19.24 -6.66
C LEU A 116 -5.42 -19.24 -6.28
N PRO A 117 -5.84 -20.14 -5.37
CA PRO A 117 -7.20 -20.15 -4.82
C PRO A 117 -7.58 -18.80 -4.22
N GLN A 118 -8.82 -18.37 -4.46
CA GLN A 118 -9.29 -17.00 -4.21
C GLN A 118 -9.03 -16.53 -2.77
N ALA A 119 -9.25 -17.39 -1.77
CA ALA A 119 -9.03 -17.05 -0.38
C ALA A 119 -7.56 -17.00 0.04
N LEU A 120 -6.68 -17.77 -0.60
CA LEU A 120 -5.23 -17.70 -0.36
C LEU A 120 -4.65 -16.42 -0.96
N ALA A 121 -5.11 -16.06 -2.16
CA ALA A 121 -4.77 -14.77 -2.77
C ALA A 121 -5.28 -13.59 -1.92
N ALA A 122 -6.53 -13.65 -1.46
CA ALA A 122 -7.12 -12.63 -0.59
C ALA A 122 -6.43 -12.54 0.78
N SER A 123 -6.06 -13.67 1.41
CA SER A 123 -5.35 -13.64 2.70
C SER A 123 -3.96 -13.02 2.57
N ILE A 124 -3.21 -13.33 1.50
CA ILE A 124 -1.91 -12.73 1.23
C ILE A 124 -2.05 -11.21 1.05
N ALA A 125 -3.01 -10.74 0.24
CA ALA A 125 -3.25 -9.32 0.04
C ALA A 125 -3.73 -8.60 1.31
N LEU A 126 -4.53 -9.26 2.15
CA LEU A 126 -4.99 -8.74 3.45
C LEU A 126 -3.81 -8.53 4.41
N GLU A 127 -2.93 -9.53 4.56
CA GLU A 127 -1.72 -9.41 5.39
C GLU A 127 -0.75 -8.35 4.87
N MET A 128 -0.57 -8.25 3.54
CA MET A 128 0.19 -7.16 2.92
C MET A 128 -0.38 -5.79 3.31
N CYS A 129 -1.71 -5.62 3.23
CA CYS A 129 -2.36 -4.35 3.58
C CYS A 129 -2.18 -3.95 5.05
N LYS A 130 -2.11 -4.91 5.99
CA LYS A 130 -1.79 -4.61 7.39
C LYS A 130 -0.40 -3.98 7.53
N GLY A 131 0.62 -4.58 6.90
CA GLY A 131 1.99 -4.07 6.90
C GLY A 131 2.11 -2.69 6.24
N LEU A 132 1.47 -2.51 5.09
CA LEU A 132 1.46 -1.22 4.39
C LEU A 132 0.76 -0.14 5.23
N HIS A 133 -0.45 -0.39 5.74
CA HIS A 133 -1.18 0.58 6.56
C HIS A 133 -0.39 0.99 7.81
N TYR A 134 0.27 0.03 8.47
CA TYR A 134 1.14 0.31 9.61
C TYR A 134 2.28 1.27 9.25
N ALA A 135 2.93 1.09 8.10
CA ALA A 135 3.97 2.00 7.62
C ALA A 135 3.40 3.38 7.25
N HIS A 136 2.31 3.40 6.46
CA HIS A 136 1.64 4.62 5.99
C HIS A 136 1.16 5.53 7.12
N THR A 137 0.75 4.95 8.25
CA THR A 137 0.24 5.69 9.42
C THR A 137 1.30 6.05 10.46
N ARG A 138 2.58 5.70 10.23
CA ARG A 138 3.64 6.04 11.18
C ARG A 138 3.80 7.54 11.35
N LYS A 139 4.13 7.91 12.58
CA LYS A 139 4.41 9.26 13.03
C LYS A 139 5.79 9.32 13.67
N ASP A 140 6.39 10.51 13.68
CA ASP A 140 7.55 10.81 14.51
C ASP A 140 7.15 10.96 15.99
N GLU A 141 8.15 11.20 16.84
CA GLU A 141 7.98 11.45 18.28
C GLU A 141 7.12 12.69 18.57
N GLN A 142 7.05 13.63 17.61
CA GLN A 142 6.24 14.85 17.67
C GLN A 142 4.82 14.63 17.12
N GLY A 143 4.46 13.40 16.73
CA GLY A 143 3.13 13.03 16.26
C GLY A 143 2.81 13.43 14.80
N ARG A 144 3.79 13.92 14.04
CA ARG A 144 3.67 14.29 12.63
C ARG A 144 3.79 13.04 11.75
N PRO A 145 2.98 12.87 10.68
CA PRO A 145 3.11 11.73 9.77
C PRO A 145 4.50 11.67 9.13
N LEU A 146 5.11 10.48 9.10
CA LEU A 146 6.41 10.26 8.44
C LEU A 146 6.31 10.18 6.90
N GLY A 147 5.10 10.14 6.35
CA GLY A 147 4.88 10.08 4.89
C GLY A 147 5.45 8.84 4.21
N ILE A 148 5.63 7.73 4.95
CA ILE A 148 6.22 6.50 4.42
C ILE A 148 5.26 5.91 3.38
N VAL A 149 5.75 5.71 2.16
CA VAL A 149 5.10 4.97 1.08
C VAL A 149 6.13 3.98 0.55
N HIS A 150 5.72 2.74 0.30
CA HIS A 150 6.64 1.69 -0.13
C HIS A 150 7.10 1.87 -1.58
N ARG A 151 6.21 2.35 -2.47
CA ARG A 151 6.48 2.72 -3.89
C ARG A 151 6.98 1.58 -4.79
N ASP A 152 7.14 0.37 -4.27
CA ASP A 152 7.80 -0.76 -4.95
C ASP A 152 7.24 -2.13 -4.54
N VAL A 153 5.93 -2.17 -4.22
CA VAL A 153 5.22 -3.40 -3.86
C VAL A 153 5.15 -4.33 -5.08
N SER A 154 5.80 -5.49 -4.98
CA SER A 154 5.74 -6.57 -5.98
C SER A 154 5.83 -7.94 -5.30
N PRO A 155 5.55 -9.06 -6.00
CA PRO A 155 5.67 -10.41 -5.43
C PRO A 155 7.10 -10.81 -5.05
N ASP A 156 8.12 -10.08 -5.48
CA ASP A 156 9.50 -10.30 -5.07
C ASP A 156 9.79 -9.66 -3.70
N ASN A 157 9.08 -8.58 -3.37
CA ASN A 157 9.17 -7.84 -2.11
C ASN A 157 8.15 -8.32 -1.05
N VAL A 158 7.47 -9.45 -1.30
CA VAL A 158 6.54 -10.10 -0.37
C VAL A 158 7.05 -11.52 -0.11
N LEU A 159 7.36 -11.82 1.15
CA LEU A 159 7.82 -13.13 1.59
C LEU A 159 6.66 -13.89 2.25
N VAL A 160 6.53 -15.17 1.94
CA VAL A 160 5.60 -16.10 2.58
C VAL A 160 6.39 -17.15 3.34
N SER A 161 6.22 -17.25 4.66
CA SER A 161 6.90 -18.26 5.48
C SER A 161 6.29 -19.64 5.30
N TYR A 162 7.06 -20.71 5.59
CA TYR A 162 6.50 -22.07 5.57
C TYR A 162 5.43 -22.30 6.63
N ASP A 163 5.37 -21.46 7.66
CA ASP A 163 4.31 -21.42 8.68
C ASP A 163 3.09 -20.58 8.28
N GLY A 164 3.10 -19.97 7.09
CA GLY A 164 1.96 -19.23 6.52
C GLY A 164 1.91 -17.75 6.89
N GLU A 165 2.97 -17.19 7.47
CA GLU A 165 3.09 -15.74 7.69
C GLU A 165 3.40 -15.02 6.38
N VAL A 166 2.95 -13.77 6.25
CA VAL A 166 3.22 -12.92 5.09
C VAL A 166 3.88 -11.63 5.55
N LYS A 167 5.08 -11.35 5.05
CA LYS A 167 5.94 -10.23 5.44
C LYS A 167 6.40 -9.44 4.21
N ILE A 168 6.35 -8.12 4.29
CA ILE A 168 6.84 -7.20 3.26
C ILE A 168 8.29 -6.80 3.55
N THR A 169 9.12 -6.71 2.51
CA THR A 169 10.54 -6.30 2.58
C THR A 169 10.85 -5.20 1.55
N ASP A 170 12.01 -4.56 1.67
CA ASP A 170 12.57 -3.62 0.70
C ASP A 170 11.62 -2.44 0.39
N PHE A 171 11.42 -1.56 1.39
CA PHE A 171 10.67 -0.31 1.26
C PHE A 171 11.38 0.66 0.31
N GLY A 172 11.17 0.45 -1.00
CA GLY A 172 11.94 1.02 -2.10
C GLY A 172 11.76 2.52 -2.34
N ILE A 173 12.35 3.36 -1.48
CA ILE A 173 12.40 4.83 -1.70
C ILE A 173 13.28 5.20 -2.91
N ALA A 174 14.17 4.30 -3.36
CA ALA A 174 15.09 4.50 -4.48
C ALA A 174 14.46 5.01 -5.78
N LYS A 175 13.17 4.73 -6.03
CA LYS A 175 12.45 5.22 -7.21
C LYS A 175 11.95 6.66 -7.10
N ALA A 176 11.87 7.23 -5.90
CA ALA A 176 11.36 8.58 -5.67
C ALA A 176 12.28 9.67 -6.27
N GLN A 177 13.59 9.56 -6.05
CA GLN A 177 14.55 10.58 -6.51
C GLN A 177 14.92 10.43 -8.00
N LEU A 178 14.52 9.33 -8.65
CA LEU A 178 14.67 9.14 -10.09
C LEU A 178 13.52 9.79 -10.89
N ALA A 179 12.48 10.33 -10.24
CA ALA A 179 11.32 10.95 -10.90
C ALA A 179 11.67 12.14 -11.83
N GLY A 180 12.81 12.81 -11.60
CA GLY A 180 13.31 13.88 -12.47
C GLY A 180 14.08 13.42 -13.72
N ARG A 181 14.25 12.11 -13.95
CA ARG A 181 14.91 11.56 -15.14
C ARG A 181 13.90 10.76 -15.98
N PRO A 182 14.03 10.74 -17.32
CA PRO A 182 13.22 9.85 -18.14
C PRO A 182 13.30 8.42 -17.62
N ILE A 183 12.14 7.80 -17.40
CA ILE A 183 11.99 6.42 -16.88
C ILE A 183 12.76 5.37 -17.73
N THR A 184 13.17 5.75 -18.94
CA THR A 184 13.98 5.00 -19.90
C THR A 184 15.51 5.09 -19.69
N ALA A 185 16.01 6.01 -18.86
CA ALA A 185 17.43 6.30 -18.72
C ALA A 185 18.08 5.55 -17.54
N ALA A 186 18.46 4.29 -17.80
CA ALA A 186 19.31 3.42 -16.96
C ALA A 186 18.83 3.12 -15.52
N GLY A 187 18.42 1.87 -15.28
CA GLY A 187 18.41 1.29 -13.91
C GLY A 187 17.15 0.56 -13.47
N MET A 188 16.01 0.66 -14.19
CA MET A 188 14.84 -0.09 -13.74
C MET A 188 14.99 -1.59 -14.02
N VAL A 189 14.93 -2.39 -12.96
CA VAL A 189 14.96 -3.87 -13.05
C VAL A 189 13.83 -4.35 -13.96
N LYS A 190 14.23 -5.06 -15.04
CA LYS A 190 13.34 -5.54 -16.10
C LYS A 190 12.10 -6.25 -15.53
N GLY A 191 10.93 -5.71 -15.84
CA GLY A 191 9.63 -6.24 -15.40
C GLY A 191 9.10 -5.69 -14.07
N LYS A 192 9.86 -4.92 -13.27
CA LYS A 192 9.31 -4.29 -12.05
C LYS A 192 8.40 -3.08 -12.33
N TYR A 193 8.47 -2.51 -13.54
CA TYR A 193 7.54 -1.46 -14.00
C TYR A 193 6.08 -1.92 -14.06
N LEU A 194 5.84 -3.24 -14.19
CA LEU A 194 4.52 -3.85 -14.34
C LEU A 194 3.61 -3.71 -13.09
N TYR A 195 4.17 -3.21 -11.98
CA TYR A 195 3.48 -2.95 -10.71
C TYR A 195 3.33 -1.47 -10.38
N LEU A 196 3.85 -0.57 -11.22
CA LEU A 196 3.71 0.87 -11.00
C LEU A 196 2.26 1.29 -11.11
N SER A 197 1.85 2.22 -10.23
CA SER A 197 0.58 2.90 -10.38
C SER A 197 0.62 3.92 -11.54
N PRO A 198 -0.54 4.32 -12.09
CA PRO A 198 -0.63 5.33 -13.16
C PRO A 198 0.16 6.61 -12.87
N GLU A 199 0.06 7.13 -11.65
CA GLU A 199 0.78 8.33 -11.21
C GLU A 199 2.31 8.13 -11.16
N GLN A 200 2.79 6.95 -10.75
CA GLN A 200 4.22 6.62 -10.81
C GLN A 200 4.71 6.42 -12.25
N ALA A 201 3.88 5.82 -13.11
CA ALA A 201 4.17 5.63 -14.54
C ALA A 201 4.23 6.96 -15.31
N GLN A 202 3.49 7.98 -14.84
CA GLN A 202 3.55 9.36 -15.32
C GLN A 202 4.71 10.17 -14.73
N GLY A 203 5.40 9.68 -13.69
CA GLY A 203 6.45 10.42 -13.00
C GLY A 203 5.93 11.58 -12.14
N GLN A 204 4.73 11.47 -11.57
CA GLN A 204 4.22 12.48 -10.63
C GLN A 204 5.03 12.47 -9.33
N ASP A 205 5.26 13.65 -8.74
CA ASP A 205 6.00 13.79 -7.47
C ASP A 205 5.13 13.48 -6.23
N ASP A 206 3.82 13.70 -6.30
CA ASP A 206 2.84 13.56 -5.21
C ASP A 206 2.32 12.11 -5.01
N VAL A 207 3.21 11.13 -5.18
CA VAL A 207 2.94 9.70 -4.99
C VAL A 207 2.67 9.37 -3.51
N ASP A 208 1.43 9.01 -3.20
CA ASP A 208 0.93 8.73 -1.85
C ASP A 208 0.62 7.24 -1.60
N ALA A 209 0.09 6.91 -0.41
CA ALA A 209 -0.26 5.56 0.01
C ALA A 209 -1.23 4.79 -0.94
N ARG A 210 -2.01 5.50 -1.75
CA ARG A 210 -2.96 4.94 -2.73
C ARG A 210 -2.26 4.36 -3.96
N SER A 211 -0.98 4.67 -4.16
CA SER A 211 -0.11 4.00 -5.14
C SER A 211 0.23 2.57 -4.70
N ASP A 212 0.54 2.37 -3.41
CA ASP A 212 0.76 1.02 -2.86
C ASP A 212 -0.54 0.20 -2.89
N VAL A 213 -1.70 0.81 -2.64
CA VAL A 213 -3.02 0.15 -2.79
C VAL A 213 -3.24 -0.38 -4.21
N TYR A 214 -2.89 0.40 -5.23
CA TYR A 214 -2.95 -0.05 -6.62
C TYR A 214 -2.00 -1.24 -6.87
N ALA A 215 -0.76 -1.15 -6.39
CA ALA A 215 0.22 -2.22 -6.55
C ALA A 215 -0.19 -3.53 -5.83
N VAL A 216 -0.82 -3.45 -4.64
CA VAL A 216 -1.49 -4.61 -4.00
C VAL A 216 -2.58 -5.17 -4.92
N GLY A 217 -3.38 -4.31 -5.55
CA GLY A 217 -4.36 -4.70 -6.56
C GLY A 217 -3.75 -5.48 -7.73
N VAL A 218 -2.60 -5.05 -8.24
CA VAL A 218 -1.87 -5.75 -9.32
C VAL A 218 -1.36 -7.12 -8.85
N VAL A 219 -0.81 -7.20 -7.64
CA VAL A 219 -0.35 -8.47 -7.03
C VAL A 219 -1.53 -9.43 -6.84
N LEU A 220 -2.66 -8.96 -6.31
CA LEU A 220 -3.88 -9.75 -6.11
C LEU A 220 -4.46 -10.23 -7.45
N TYR A 221 -4.55 -9.36 -8.46
CA TYR A 221 -4.95 -9.74 -9.81
C TYR A 221 -4.04 -10.84 -10.38
N ARG A 222 -2.71 -10.70 -10.25
CA ARG A 222 -1.76 -11.71 -10.72
C ARG A 222 -1.96 -13.06 -10.03
N MET A 223 -2.25 -13.06 -8.72
CA MET A 223 -2.56 -14.30 -8.01
C MET A 223 -3.86 -14.94 -8.49
N LEU A 224 -4.91 -14.15 -8.74
CA LEU A 224 -6.25 -14.63 -9.10
C LEU A 224 -6.42 -15.02 -10.59
N CYS A 225 -5.64 -14.41 -11.49
CA CYS A 225 -5.71 -14.66 -12.93
C CYS A 225 -4.51 -15.46 -13.48
N GLY A 226 -3.46 -15.65 -12.66
CA GLY A 226 -2.21 -16.32 -13.06
C GLY A 226 -1.30 -15.47 -13.95
N ARG A 227 -1.76 -14.29 -14.37
CA ARG A 227 -1.08 -13.35 -15.27
C ARG A 227 -1.31 -11.90 -14.87
N LEU A 228 -0.54 -10.97 -15.44
CA LEU A 228 -0.64 -9.54 -15.09
C LEU A 228 -1.86 -8.85 -15.77
N PRO A 229 -2.31 -7.69 -15.25
CA PRO A 229 -3.34 -6.87 -15.89
C PRO A 229 -2.95 -6.40 -17.30
N PHE A 230 -1.64 -6.18 -17.53
CA PHE A 230 -1.08 -5.72 -18.79
C PHE A 230 0.11 -6.59 -19.20
N GLU A 231 0.16 -6.94 -20.48
CA GLU A 231 1.21 -7.71 -21.14
C GLU A 231 1.48 -7.05 -22.51
N GLY A 232 2.74 -7.07 -22.98
CA GLY A 232 3.15 -6.38 -24.21
C GLY A 232 4.63 -5.95 -24.16
N GLN A 233 5.02 -5.03 -25.05
CA GLN A 233 6.35 -4.39 -24.98
C GLN A 233 6.38 -3.29 -23.92
N ASP A 234 7.55 -3.05 -23.30
CA ASP A 234 7.72 -2.15 -22.15
C ASP A 234 7.04 -0.77 -22.32
N PHE A 235 7.22 -0.11 -23.47
CA PHE A 235 6.61 1.20 -23.75
C PHE A 235 5.08 1.13 -23.91
N GLU A 236 4.58 0.10 -24.59
CA GLU A 236 3.14 -0.12 -24.79
C GLU A 236 2.43 -0.40 -23.44
N VAL A 237 3.07 -1.21 -22.59
CA VAL A 237 2.53 -1.51 -21.26
C VAL A 237 2.55 -0.27 -20.37
N MET A 238 3.60 0.55 -20.41
CA MET A 238 3.61 1.81 -19.66
C MET A 238 2.47 2.75 -20.08
N ALA A 239 2.25 2.90 -21.40
CA ALA A 239 1.13 3.68 -21.91
C ALA A 239 -0.23 3.12 -21.46
N ARG A 240 -0.41 1.80 -21.44
CA ARG A 240 -1.63 1.14 -20.95
C ARG A 240 -1.83 1.30 -19.43
N ILE A 241 -0.77 1.25 -18.62
CA ILE A 241 -0.86 1.54 -17.17
C ILE A 241 -1.43 2.94 -16.95
N VAL A 242 -0.96 3.93 -17.71
CA VAL A 242 -1.44 5.32 -17.63
C VAL A 242 -2.87 5.48 -18.15
N GLN A 243 -3.23 4.81 -19.25
CA GLN A 243 -4.56 4.88 -19.86
C GLN A 243 -5.63 4.07 -19.09
N GLY A 244 -5.23 3.04 -18.36
CA GLY A 244 -6.12 2.08 -17.72
C GLY A 244 -6.68 1.05 -18.71
N GLY A 245 -7.98 0.76 -18.62
CA GLY A 245 -8.63 -0.25 -19.48
C GLY A 245 -8.30 -1.70 -19.10
N ILE A 246 -8.01 -1.97 -17.82
CA ILE A 246 -7.72 -3.31 -17.31
C ILE A 246 -8.89 -4.27 -17.59
N THR A 247 -8.58 -5.41 -18.22
CA THR A 247 -9.55 -6.51 -18.40
C THR A 247 -10.06 -6.98 -17.04
N PRO A 248 -11.38 -6.97 -16.76
CA PRO A 248 -11.91 -7.43 -15.48
C PRO A 248 -11.46 -8.85 -15.14
N ALA A 249 -10.99 -9.07 -13.90
CA ALA A 249 -10.40 -10.34 -13.48
C ALA A 249 -11.34 -11.55 -13.72
N ILE A 250 -12.66 -11.35 -13.55
CA ILE A 250 -13.69 -12.36 -13.80
C ILE A 250 -13.81 -12.78 -15.28
N GLN A 251 -13.33 -11.99 -16.24
CA GLN A 251 -13.26 -12.41 -17.66
C GLN A 251 -12.11 -13.39 -17.92
N LEU A 252 -11.07 -13.40 -17.07
CA LEU A 252 -9.93 -14.31 -17.18
C LEU A 252 -10.08 -15.55 -16.27
N ASN A 253 -10.81 -15.37 -15.17
CA ASN A 253 -11.16 -16.41 -14.21
C ASN A 253 -12.69 -16.37 -13.98
N PRO A 254 -13.51 -17.07 -14.79
CA PRO A 254 -14.96 -17.05 -14.68
C PRO A 254 -15.51 -17.56 -13.34
N ASP A 255 -14.74 -18.38 -12.61
CA ASP A 255 -15.09 -18.88 -11.28
C ASP A 255 -14.80 -17.83 -10.17
N LEU A 256 -14.18 -16.69 -10.52
CA LEU A 256 -13.89 -15.62 -9.57
C LEU A 256 -15.17 -15.02 -9.01
N ASP A 257 -15.24 -14.94 -7.68
CA ASP A 257 -16.39 -14.35 -7.01
C ASP A 257 -16.59 -12.88 -7.41
N GLY A 258 -17.84 -12.52 -7.75
CA GLY A 258 -18.19 -11.20 -8.25
C GLY A 258 -17.86 -10.05 -7.28
N GLN A 259 -17.94 -10.28 -5.96
CA GLN A 259 -17.57 -9.29 -4.96
C GLN A 259 -16.05 -9.15 -4.85
N LEU A 260 -15.29 -10.26 -4.91
CA LEU A 260 -13.82 -10.19 -4.95
C LEU A 260 -13.34 -9.48 -6.22
N ASN A 261 -13.96 -9.76 -7.38
CA ASN A 261 -13.68 -9.03 -8.61
C ASN A 261 -13.93 -7.51 -8.44
N GLN A 262 -15.02 -7.09 -7.80
CA GLN A 262 -15.26 -5.67 -7.52
C GLN A 262 -14.18 -5.05 -6.62
N ILE A 263 -13.71 -5.76 -5.59
CA ILE A 263 -12.63 -5.31 -4.71
C ILE A 263 -11.32 -5.13 -5.52
N VAL A 264 -10.95 -6.13 -6.34
CA VAL A 264 -9.76 -6.08 -7.21
C VAL A 264 -9.84 -4.91 -8.19
N MET A 265 -10.95 -4.76 -8.91
CA MET A 265 -11.12 -3.71 -9.91
C MET A 265 -11.18 -2.31 -9.28
N ARG A 266 -11.67 -2.17 -8.05
CA ARG A 266 -11.61 -0.90 -7.32
C ARG A 266 -10.20 -0.55 -6.86
N ALA A 267 -9.41 -1.51 -6.37
CA ALA A 267 -8.00 -1.27 -6.05
C ALA A 267 -7.20 -0.83 -7.29
N LEU A 268 -7.57 -1.36 -8.46
CA LEU A 268 -6.97 -1.10 -9.77
C LEU A 268 -7.58 0.09 -10.56
N ALA A 269 -8.39 0.94 -9.94
CA ALA A 269 -8.94 2.11 -10.62
C ALA A 269 -7.81 3.07 -11.05
N THR A 270 -7.86 3.58 -12.29
CA THR A 270 -6.80 4.48 -12.81
C THR A 270 -6.69 5.76 -11.97
N SER A 271 -7.84 6.38 -11.68
CA SER A 271 -7.97 7.51 -10.77
C SER A 271 -7.77 7.06 -9.31
N ARG A 272 -6.89 7.75 -8.58
CA ARG A 272 -6.57 7.44 -7.17
C ARG A 272 -7.72 7.77 -6.20
N GLU A 273 -8.59 8.70 -6.58
CA GLU A 273 -9.82 9.07 -5.87
C GLU A 273 -10.88 7.95 -5.91
N ASP A 274 -10.90 7.13 -6.96
CA ASP A 274 -11.86 6.01 -7.10
C ASP A 274 -11.39 4.72 -6.38
N ARG A 275 -10.11 4.65 -5.99
CA ARG A 275 -9.52 3.52 -5.26
C ARG A 275 -10.03 3.42 -3.81
N PHE A 276 -9.54 2.41 -3.10
CA PHE A 276 -9.56 2.44 -1.63
C PHE A 276 -8.58 3.53 -1.15
N GLN A 277 -9.06 4.40 -0.27
CA GLN A 277 -8.29 5.58 0.16
C GLN A 277 -7.20 5.26 1.20
N SER A 278 -7.12 4.01 1.68
CA SER A 278 -6.04 3.50 2.52
C SER A 278 -5.87 1.99 2.30
N ALA A 279 -4.69 1.46 2.66
CA ALA A 279 -4.48 0.02 2.71
C ALA A 279 -5.42 -0.67 3.73
N GLU A 280 -5.78 -0.01 4.83
CA GLU A 280 -6.80 -0.50 5.77
C GLU A 280 -8.18 -0.66 5.10
N ALA A 281 -8.63 0.30 4.28
CA ALA A 281 -9.93 0.18 3.63
C ALA A 281 -9.99 -1.03 2.65
N LEU A 282 -8.88 -1.36 1.99
CA LEU A 282 -8.75 -2.59 1.20
C LEU A 282 -8.69 -3.84 2.09
N GLN A 283 -7.92 -3.79 3.19
CA GLN A 283 -7.81 -4.85 4.19
C GLN A 283 -9.18 -5.22 4.78
N GLN A 284 -9.98 -4.24 5.15
CA GLN A 284 -11.34 -4.42 5.68
C GLN A 284 -12.26 -5.04 4.64
N ALA A 285 -12.22 -4.58 3.38
CA ALA A 285 -13.02 -5.15 2.29
C ALA A 285 -12.68 -6.63 2.02
N LEU A 286 -11.39 -6.98 1.99
CA LEU A 286 -10.92 -8.37 1.86
C LEU A 286 -11.32 -9.21 3.08
N SER A 287 -11.20 -8.66 4.29
CA SER A 287 -11.59 -9.33 5.54
C SER A 287 -13.08 -9.65 5.59
N LEU A 288 -13.95 -8.70 5.23
CA LEU A 288 -15.40 -8.89 5.14
C LEU A 288 -15.76 -9.92 4.08
N TRP A 289 -15.11 -9.89 2.91
CA TRP A 289 -15.29 -10.90 1.88
C TRP A 289 -14.90 -12.31 2.37
N MET A 290 -13.74 -12.47 2.99
CA MET A 290 -13.30 -13.75 3.57
C MET A 290 -14.25 -14.25 4.65
N ALA A 291 -14.70 -13.36 5.55
CA ALA A 291 -15.66 -13.70 6.60
C ALA A 291 -17.01 -14.17 6.04
N SER A 292 -17.48 -13.60 4.91
CA SER A 292 -18.69 -14.06 4.21
C SER A 292 -18.61 -15.48 3.65
N ARG A 293 -17.40 -16.06 3.58
CA ARG A 293 -17.12 -17.41 3.05
C ARG A 293 -16.63 -18.39 4.11
N ALA A 294 -16.58 -18.00 5.38
CA ALA A 294 -16.28 -18.93 6.46
C ALA A 294 -17.38 -20.02 6.58
N PRO A 295 -17.04 -21.29 6.88
CA PRO A 295 -15.73 -21.81 7.27
C PRO A 295 -14.91 -22.43 6.12
N LEU A 296 -15.17 -22.09 4.85
CA LEU A 296 -14.57 -22.78 3.69
C LEU A 296 -13.04 -22.69 3.63
N PHE A 297 -12.43 -21.74 4.35
CA PHE A 297 -11.00 -21.48 4.34
C PHE A 297 -10.45 -21.44 5.77
N SER A 298 -9.38 -22.19 6.02
CA SER A 298 -8.71 -22.25 7.31
C SER A 298 -7.58 -21.22 7.39
N VAL A 299 -7.32 -20.69 8.59
CA VAL A 299 -6.14 -19.87 8.86
C VAL A 299 -4.82 -20.59 8.51
N ASN A 300 -4.82 -21.92 8.57
CA ASN A 300 -3.67 -22.75 8.22
C ASN A 300 -3.57 -23.09 6.72
N SER A 301 -4.53 -22.68 5.89
CA SER A 301 -4.53 -23.07 4.46
C SER A 301 -3.29 -22.55 3.70
N LEU A 302 -2.72 -21.41 4.10
CA LEU A 302 -1.48 -20.90 3.49
C LEU A 302 -0.24 -21.69 3.93
N LYS A 303 -0.17 -22.08 5.21
CA LYS A 303 0.83 -23.03 5.73
C LYS A 303 0.78 -24.37 4.99
N HIS A 304 -0.40 -24.93 4.79
CA HIS A 304 -0.56 -26.19 4.05
C HIS A 304 -0.19 -26.04 2.57
N LEU A 305 -0.51 -24.90 1.92
CA LEU A 305 -0.05 -24.60 0.57
C LEU A 305 1.49 -24.56 0.50
N MET A 306 2.15 -23.85 1.41
CA MET A 306 3.61 -23.76 1.44
C MET A 306 4.26 -25.13 1.69
N GLY A 307 3.72 -25.91 2.62
CA GLY A 307 4.12 -27.30 2.83
C GLY A 307 4.00 -28.13 1.56
N TRP A 308 2.84 -28.09 0.89
CA TRP A 308 2.60 -28.83 -0.35
C TRP A 308 3.55 -28.41 -1.49
N LEU A 309 3.67 -27.11 -1.77
CA LEU A 309 4.50 -26.56 -2.85
C LEU A 309 6.00 -26.89 -2.70
N TYR A 310 6.48 -27.01 -1.46
CA TYR A 310 7.89 -27.22 -1.11
C TYR A 310 8.13 -28.51 -0.30
N THR A 311 7.29 -29.52 -0.51
CA THR A 311 7.34 -30.80 0.23
C THR A 311 8.72 -31.45 0.16
N GLN A 312 9.35 -31.45 -1.02
CA GLN A 312 10.64 -32.10 -1.24
C GLN A 312 11.77 -31.38 -0.51
N GLU A 313 11.82 -30.05 -0.61
CA GLU A 313 12.82 -29.22 0.05
C GLU A 313 12.70 -29.28 1.58
N LEU A 314 11.47 -29.23 2.11
CA LEU A 314 11.21 -29.36 3.54
C LEU A 314 11.55 -30.78 4.06
N ALA A 315 11.19 -31.83 3.31
CA ALA A 315 11.55 -33.20 3.66
C ALA A 315 13.07 -33.43 3.66
N ALA A 316 13.81 -32.88 2.69
CA ALA A 316 15.27 -32.95 2.63
C ALA A 316 15.95 -32.24 3.83
N GLN A 317 15.28 -31.26 4.44
CA GLN A 317 15.71 -30.59 5.68
C GLN A 317 15.24 -31.30 6.96
N GLY A 318 14.61 -32.48 6.86
CA GLY A 318 14.05 -33.20 8.02
C GLY A 318 12.74 -32.59 8.56
N ARG A 319 12.09 -31.70 7.81
CA ARG A 319 10.90 -30.92 8.19
C ARG A 319 9.68 -31.29 7.35
N ALA A 320 9.51 -32.58 7.04
CA ALA A 320 8.44 -33.06 6.16
C ALA A 320 7.06 -32.53 6.61
N PRO A 321 6.31 -31.84 5.74
CA PRO A 321 5.05 -31.19 6.13
C PRO A 321 3.93 -32.21 6.34
N VAL A 322 3.19 -32.05 7.44
CA VAL A 322 1.95 -32.79 7.69
C VAL A 322 0.78 -32.05 7.05
N LEU A 323 0.18 -32.65 6.01
CA LEU A 323 -0.91 -32.06 5.24
C LEU A 323 -2.23 -32.80 5.57
N PRO A 324 -3.30 -32.12 6.03
CA PRO A 324 -4.61 -32.73 6.24
C PRO A 324 -5.22 -33.25 4.93
N GLN A 325 -5.99 -34.34 4.98
CA GLN A 325 -6.62 -34.91 3.78
C GLN A 325 -7.61 -33.94 3.15
N GLU A 326 -8.33 -33.17 3.97
CA GLU A 326 -9.26 -32.14 3.53
C GLU A 326 -8.57 -31.06 2.70
N PHE A 327 -7.29 -30.76 2.99
CA PHE A 327 -6.49 -29.84 2.19
C PHE A 327 -6.02 -30.49 0.87
N LEU A 328 -5.62 -31.77 0.91
CA LEU A 328 -5.23 -32.50 -0.31
C LEU A 328 -6.41 -32.66 -1.29
N ASP A 329 -7.63 -32.85 -0.78
CA ASP A 329 -8.85 -32.85 -1.59
C ASP A 329 -9.19 -31.48 -2.16
N GLN A 330 -8.99 -30.39 -1.40
CA GLN A 330 -9.08 -29.03 -1.94
C GLN A 330 -8.07 -28.79 -3.07
N VAL A 331 -6.82 -29.26 -2.93
CA VAL A 331 -5.81 -29.16 -4.00
C VAL A 331 -6.21 -29.93 -5.25
N ARG A 332 -6.82 -31.12 -5.12
CA ARG A 332 -7.38 -31.88 -6.26
C ARG A 332 -8.46 -31.07 -6.98
N LEU A 333 -9.39 -30.45 -6.24
CA LEU A 333 -10.43 -29.57 -6.78
C LEU A 333 -9.84 -28.35 -7.51
N TRP A 334 -8.80 -27.70 -6.95
CA TRP A 334 -8.18 -26.51 -7.56
C TRP A 334 -7.38 -26.79 -8.83
N LYS A 335 -6.92 -28.03 -9.05
CA LYS A 335 -6.32 -28.44 -10.32
C LYS A 335 -7.37 -28.71 -11.42
N GLY A 336 -8.65 -28.74 -11.05
CA GLY A 336 -9.73 -29.21 -11.91
C GLY A 336 -9.69 -30.72 -12.15
N PRO A 337 -10.61 -31.28 -12.95
CA PRO A 337 -10.37 -32.59 -13.54
C PRO A 337 -9.08 -32.47 -14.36
N SER A 338 -8.06 -33.23 -13.96
CA SER A 338 -6.87 -33.41 -14.78
C SER A 338 -7.33 -33.88 -16.15
N GLY A 339 -7.19 -33.02 -17.16
CA GLY A 339 -7.28 -33.44 -18.54
C GLY A 339 -6.35 -34.64 -18.71
N GLU A 340 -6.81 -35.63 -19.48
CA GLU A 340 -6.05 -36.84 -19.77
C GLU A 340 -4.62 -36.48 -20.13
N GLU A 341 -3.66 -37.28 -19.66
CA GLU A 341 -2.25 -37.13 -20.00
C GLU A 341 -2.11 -37.11 -21.52
N THR A 342 -2.04 -35.90 -22.07
CA THR A 342 -1.88 -35.69 -23.50
C THR A 342 -0.40 -35.89 -23.76
N THR A 343 -0.03 -37.16 -23.94
CA THR A 343 1.29 -37.60 -24.37
C THR A 343 1.75 -36.70 -25.53
N PRO A 344 2.94 -36.08 -25.48
CA PRO A 344 3.31 -35.01 -26.43
C PRO A 344 3.45 -35.37 -27.92
N ASP A 345 2.94 -36.52 -28.36
CA ASP A 345 3.24 -37.13 -29.67
C ASP A 345 2.00 -37.45 -30.53
N GLN A 346 0.80 -36.96 -30.16
CA GLN A 346 -0.40 -37.05 -31.01
C GLN A 346 -1.21 -35.74 -31.05
N LEU A 347 -0.61 -34.72 -31.68
CA LEU A 347 -1.39 -33.68 -32.37
C LEU A 347 -1.74 -34.19 -33.78
N PRO A 348 -3.01 -34.18 -34.22
CA PRO A 348 -3.34 -34.50 -35.60
C PRO A 348 -2.67 -33.47 -36.53
N ALA A 349 -1.97 -33.96 -37.56
CA ALA A 349 -1.21 -33.12 -38.46
C ALA A 349 -2.12 -32.13 -39.22
N VAL A 350 -2.07 -30.85 -38.82
CA VAL A 350 -2.67 -29.76 -39.59
C VAL A 350 -1.80 -29.52 -40.83
N THR A 351 -2.20 -30.10 -41.96
CA THR A 351 -1.65 -29.78 -43.27
C THR A 351 -1.82 -28.28 -43.54
N ARG A 352 -0.68 -27.58 -43.66
CA ARG A 352 -0.66 -26.16 -44.02
C ARG A 352 -0.81 -26.02 -45.53
N GLU A 353 -2.03 -25.87 -46.02
CA GLU A 353 -2.24 -25.34 -47.36
C GLU A 353 -2.02 -23.82 -47.38
N ALA A 354 -1.39 -23.33 -48.46
CA ALA A 354 -1.07 -21.92 -48.65
C ALA A 354 -2.31 -21.14 -49.16
N PRO A 355 -2.42 -19.83 -48.88
CA PRO A 355 -3.58 -19.05 -49.30
C PRO A 355 -3.58 -18.83 -50.83
N PRO A 356 -4.72 -19.05 -51.53
CA PRO A 356 -4.85 -18.68 -52.94
C PRO A 356 -5.04 -17.17 -53.11
N GLY A 357 -4.43 -16.61 -54.17
CA GLY A 357 -4.64 -15.23 -54.59
C GLY A 357 -6.01 -15.01 -55.25
N PRO A 358 -6.42 -13.75 -55.47
CA PRO A 358 -7.79 -13.42 -55.89
C PRO A 358 -7.99 -13.57 -57.40
N ASN A 359 -9.02 -14.31 -57.83
CA ASN A 359 -9.83 -13.94 -59.00
C ASN A 359 -11.18 -14.70 -59.10
N ALA A 360 -12.21 -13.94 -59.46
CA ALA A 360 -13.50 -14.26 -60.11
C ALA A 360 -14.18 -15.67 -59.97
N LEU A 361 -15.33 -15.64 -59.27
CA LEU A 361 -16.68 -16.20 -59.56
C LEU A 361 -16.96 -16.85 -60.95
N PRO A 362 -18.08 -17.61 -61.15
CA PRO A 362 -19.18 -18.01 -60.23
C PRO A 362 -19.63 -19.50 -60.30
N ALA A 363 -20.54 -19.93 -59.39
CA ALA A 363 -21.84 -20.59 -59.70
C ALA A 363 -22.48 -21.27 -58.47
N ARG A 364 -23.80 -21.12 -58.31
CA ARG A 364 -24.66 -21.90 -57.37
C ARG A 364 -25.56 -22.84 -58.18
N PRO A 365 -25.99 -23.97 -57.59
CA PRO A 365 -27.42 -24.31 -57.66
C PRO A 365 -28.01 -24.86 -56.34
N ALA A 366 -29.36 -24.81 -56.24
CA ALA A 366 -30.29 -25.49 -55.30
C ALA A 366 -30.06 -25.29 -53.77
N SER A 367 -30.95 -24.68 -52.97
CA SER A 367 -32.35 -25.07 -52.61
C SER A 367 -32.38 -26.33 -51.71
N ASP A 368 -33.11 -26.44 -50.58
CA ASP A 368 -34.12 -25.63 -49.85
C ASP A 368 -33.95 -25.86 -48.30
N SER A 369 -34.75 -25.37 -47.31
CA SER A 369 -36.03 -24.64 -47.21
C SER A 369 -36.17 -23.81 -45.90
N TRP A 370 -37.13 -22.86 -45.93
CA TRP A 370 -38.15 -22.39 -44.93
C TRP A 370 -37.97 -22.53 -43.39
N LYS A 371 -38.55 -21.70 -42.49
CA LYS A 371 -39.32 -20.40 -42.48
C LYS A 371 -39.34 -19.90 -40.99
N TRP A 372 -39.58 -18.63 -40.62
CA TRP A 372 -40.81 -17.82 -40.65
C TRP A 372 -40.40 -16.31 -40.49
N ASP A 373 -40.85 -15.36 -41.30
CA ASP A 373 -42.14 -14.62 -41.29
C ASP A 373 -42.36 -13.63 -40.12
N THR A 374 -42.28 -12.32 -40.40
CA THR A 374 -43.34 -11.35 -40.02
C THR A 374 -43.17 -10.04 -40.81
N GLN A 375 -44.28 -9.53 -41.33
CA GLN A 375 -44.44 -8.32 -42.17
C GLN A 375 -45.60 -7.47 -41.56
N PRO A 376 -45.83 -6.19 -41.93
CA PRO A 376 -46.32 -5.79 -43.29
C PRO A 376 -45.77 -4.42 -43.82
N GLU A 377 -45.58 -4.24 -45.14
CA GLU A 377 -46.40 -3.44 -46.12
C GLU A 377 -46.32 -1.89 -45.97
N ALA A 378 -46.36 -1.02 -47.02
CA ALA A 378 -46.50 -1.17 -48.49
C ALA A 378 -45.81 -0.01 -49.28
N LEU A 379 -45.70 -0.19 -50.61
CA LEU A 379 -45.34 0.80 -51.67
C LEU A 379 -46.64 1.45 -52.25
N PRO A 380 -46.67 2.38 -53.27
CA PRO A 380 -45.62 2.78 -54.23
C PRO A 380 -45.52 4.28 -54.69
N THR A 381 -44.47 4.51 -55.49
CA THR A 381 -44.09 5.54 -56.51
C THR A 381 -45.17 6.44 -57.17
N GLN A 382 -44.85 7.72 -57.48
CA GLN A 382 -44.87 8.40 -58.84
C GLN A 382 -44.35 9.88 -58.76
N VAL A 383 -43.26 10.33 -59.44
CA VAL A 383 -42.97 10.85 -60.82
C VAL A 383 -43.19 12.39 -61.08
N PHE A 384 -42.22 13.00 -61.80
CA PHE A 384 -42.16 14.37 -62.43
C PHE A 384 -41.82 15.58 -61.51
N ARG A 385 -41.12 16.65 -61.94
CA ARG A 385 -40.77 17.18 -63.30
C ARG A 385 -39.41 17.94 -63.31
N ALA A 386 -38.93 18.42 -64.48
CA ALA A 386 -37.56 18.92 -64.72
C ALA A 386 -37.45 20.38 -65.28
N ALA A 387 -36.21 20.78 -65.63
CA ALA A 387 -35.71 22.04 -66.27
C ALA A 387 -35.47 23.24 -65.32
N GLY A 388 -34.45 24.11 -65.49
CA GLY A 388 -33.31 24.24 -66.43
C GLY A 388 -32.35 25.37 -65.91
N ALA A 389 -31.29 25.89 -66.55
CA ALA A 389 -30.60 25.62 -67.83
C ALA A 389 -29.21 26.35 -67.85
N GLY A 390 -28.31 25.96 -68.78
CA GLY A 390 -27.27 26.80 -69.43
C GLY A 390 -25.97 27.10 -68.65
N GLU A 391 -24.77 27.24 -69.22
CA GLU A 391 -24.20 27.20 -70.60
C GLU A 391 -22.75 26.61 -70.50
N ALA A 392 -22.23 25.74 -71.36
CA ALA A 392 -21.60 25.96 -72.70
C ALA A 392 -20.42 26.98 -72.71
N SER A 393 -19.25 26.75 -73.35
CA SER A 393 -18.67 25.54 -74.00
C SER A 393 -17.13 25.58 -74.07
N SER A 394 -16.55 24.44 -74.48
CA SER A 394 -15.21 24.18 -75.07
C SER A 394 -14.32 25.34 -75.58
N ASP A 395 -13.00 25.19 -75.43
CA ASP A 395 -12.18 24.76 -76.58
C ASP A 395 -10.91 23.98 -76.17
N ALA A 396 -10.28 23.25 -77.10
CA ALA A 396 -9.25 22.25 -76.84
C ALA A 396 -7.92 22.47 -77.59
N THR A 397 -6.84 21.91 -77.04
CA THR A 397 -5.64 21.50 -77.81
C THR A 397 -5.06 20.21 -77.22
N GLU A 398 -4.83 19.22 -78.09
CA GLU A 398 -4.20 17.93 -77.77
C GLU A 398 -2.68 18.06 -77.60
N GLU A 399 -2.03 17.19 -76.79
CA GLU A 399 -1.14 16.14 -77.31
C GLU A 399 -0.67 15.12 -76.24
N VAL A 400 -1.06 13.86 -76.45
CA VAL A 400 -0.32 12.58 -76.34
C VAL A 400 0.80 12.37 -75.26
N ALA A 401 0.66 11.27 -74.50
CA ALA A 401 1.63 10.70 -73.53
C ALA A 401 2.73 9.83 -74.23
N PRO A 402 3.74 9.15 -73.60
CA PRO A 402 3.54 8.18 -72.49
C PRO A 402 4.71 7.91 -71.49
N ALA A 403 4.37 7.11 -70.45
CA ALA A 403 5.12 6.06 -69.73
C ALA A 403 6.66 6.11 -69.46
N GLN A 404 6.98 6.12 -68.16
CA GLN A 404 7.94 5.30 -67.37
C GLN A 404 9.29 4.77 -67.94
N ILE A 405 10.36 4.90 -67.12
CA ILE A 405 11.31 3.84 -66.65
C ILE A 405 12.22 4.44 -65.53
N GLU A 406 12.75 3.62 -64.61
CA GLU A 406 13.68 3.99 -63.49
C GLU A 406 15.16 4.21 -63.98
N PRO A 407 16.30 4.16 -63.20
CA PRO A 407 16.55 4.04 -61.73
C PRO A 407 17.76 4.81 -61.14
N SER A 408 18.12 4.49 -59.88
CA SER A 408 19.50 4.39 -59.33
C SER A 408 20.17 5.62 -58.64
N THR A 409 21.47 5.50 -58.31
CA THR A 409 22.04 5.90 -57.00
C THR A 409 23.33 6.76 -56.99
N SER A 410 23.51 7.49 -55.88
CA SER A 410 24.79 7.82 -55.20
C SER A 410 25.59 9.12 -55.49
N ARG A 411 26.17 9.62 -54.38
CA ARG A 411 27.42 10.43 -54.17
C ARG A 411 27.50 11.95 -54.45
N ARG A 412 27.73 12.69 -53.34
CA ARG A 412 28.80 13.74 -53.06
C ARG A 412 28.91 14.94 -54.04
N SER A 413 29.02 16.22 -53.66
CA SER A 413 29.52 16.97 -52.47
C SER A 413 29.36 18.53 -52.74
N PRO A 414 30.02 19.51 -52.09
CA PRO A 414 30.30 19.85 -50.66
C PRO A 414 29.95 21.34 -50.28
N LEU A 415 30.47 21.83 -49.14
CA LEU A 415 30.63 23.24 -48.66
C LEU A 415 29.36 23.94 -48.09
N TRP A 416 29.24 24.40 -46.83
CA TRP A 416 30.14 25.04 -45.82
C TRP A 416 30.46 26.52 -46.05
N SER A 417 29.60 27.43 -45.52
CA SER A 417 30.00 28.74 -44.94
C SER A 417 28.81 29.58 -44.44
N LEU A 418 28.30 29.32 -43.21
CA LEU A 418 27.45 30.26 -42.44
C LEU A 418 27.25 29.75 -41.01
N GLY A 419 28.14 30.10 -40.08
CA GLY A 419 28.10 29.52 -38.72
C GLY A 419 28.97 30.20 -37.64
N VAL A 420 29.43 31.43 -37.84
CA VAL A 420 30.36 32.11 -36.90
C VAL A 420 29.79 33.42 -36.31
N ALA A 421 28.80 34.05 -36.95
CA ALA A 421 28.27 35.35 -36.50
C ALA A 421 27.28 35.28 -35.30
N ALA A 422 26.64 34.13 -35.05
CA ALA A 422 25.58 34.02 -34.04
C ALA A 422 26.09 33.85 -32.59
N LEU A 423 27.34 33.43 -32.39
CA LEU A 423 27.84 33.07 -31.05
C LEU A 423 28.26 34.29 -30.20
N ALA A 424 28.62 35.42 -30.83
CA ALA A 424 29.15 36.59 -30.14
C ALA A 424 28.08 37.37 -29.35
N ALA A 425 26.82 37.38 -29.81
CA ALA A 425 25.74 38.14 -29.19
C ALA A 425 25.26 37.52 -27.86
N VAL A 426 25.31 36.19 -27.74
CA VAL A 426 24.85 35.46 -26.53
C VAL A 426 25.81 35.66 -25.35
N MET A 427 27.12 35.73 -25.62
CA MET A 427 28.15 35.89 -24.58
C MET A 427 28.11 37.24 -23.87
N ALA A 428 27.73 38.32 -24.58
CA ALA A 428 27.60 39.66 -23.98
C ALA A 428 26.37 39.79 -23.07
N GLY A 429 25.25 39.16 -23.43
CA GLY A 429 24.04 39.13 -22.59
C GLY A 429 24.21 38.30 -21.32
N GLY A 430 24.91 37.16 -21.42
CA GLY A 430 25.20 36.30 -20.26
C GLY A 430 26.06 36.98 -19.20
N LEU A 431 27.08 37.74 -19.60
CA LEU A 431 28.02 38.37 -18.66
C LEU A 431 27.38 39.47 -17.79
N PHE A 432 26.30 40.11 -18.26
CA PHE A 432 25.54 41.08 -17.47
C PHE A 432 24.62 40.42 -16.42
N TRP A 433 24.14 39.20 -16.69
CA TRP A 433 23.29 38.44 -15.76
C TRP A 433 24.08 37.80 -14.61
N VAL A 434 25.32 37.36 -14.88
CA VAL A 434 26.22 36.73 -13.90
C VAL A 434 26.64 37.67 -12.76
N LEU A 435 26.61 38.98 -12.95
CA LEU A 435 27.06 39.97 -11.96
C LEU A 435 26.00 40.44 -10.95
N ARG A 436 24.75 39.93 -11.00
CA ARG A 436 23.66 40.30 -10.08
C ARG A 436 22.72 39.16 -9.65
N GLY A 437 23.23 37.93 -9.55
CA GLY A 437 22.47 36.82 -8.96
C GLY A 437 22.10 37.06 -7.47
N PRO A 438 20.97 36.48 -6.98
CA PRO A 438 20.68 36.44 -5.55
C PRO A 438 21.79 35.64 -4.84
N GLY A 439 22.27 36.17 -3.72
CA GLY A 439 23.35 35.54 -2.98
C GLY A 439 22.81 34.50 -2.01
N THR A 440 23.10 33.22 -2.26
CA THR A 440 22.80 32.15 -1.31
C THR A 440 23.62 32.30 -0.03
N LEU A 441 23.02 31.94 1.10
CA LEU A 441 23.65 31.89 2.41
C LEU A 441 23.55 30.45 2.95
N GLU A 442 24.70 29.80 3.11
CA GLU A 442 24.81 28.46 3.70
C GLU A 442 25.24 28.58 5.17
N ILE A 443 24.51 27.97 6.09
CA ILE A 443 24.73 28.10 7.54
C ILE A 443 24.91 26.71 8.12
N HIS A 444 26.11 26.45 8.65
CA HIS A 444 26.49 25.20 9.29
C HIS A 444 26.81 25.44 10.77
N SER A 445 26.57 24.44 11.62
CA SER A 445 27.08 24.45 12.99
C SER A 445 27.66 23.10 13.39
N GLU A 446 28.54 23.14 14.37
CA GLU A 446 29.10 21.96 15.02
C GLU A 446 28.80 22.01 16.54
N PRO A 447 28.02 21.07 17.09
CA PRO A 447 27.24 20.05 16.38
C PRO A 447 26.07 20.63 15.54
N PRO A 448 25.57 19.88 14.54
CA PRO A 448 24.46 20.30 13.68
C PRO A 448 23.10 20.23 14.39
N GLY A 449 22.08 20.86 13.81
CA GLY A 449 20.71 20.90 14.36
C GLY A 449 20.39 22.14 15.20
N ALA A 450 21.27 23.13 15.23
CA ALA A 450 21.05 24.40 15.93
C ALA A 450 19.96 25.22 15.24
N GLN A 451 19.05 25.82 16.02
CA GLN A 451 18.00 26.69 15.51
C GLN A 451 18.59 28.01 15.04
N VAL A 452 18.46 28.29 13.74
CA VAL A 452 18.90 29.54 13.13
C VAL A 452 17.77 30.56 13.23
N ARG A 453 18.08 31.72 13.82
CA ARG A 453 17.22 32.90 13.84
C ARG A 453 17.94 34.05 13.18
N ILE A 454 17.25 34.82 12.33
CA ILE A 454 17.76 36.05 11.73
C ILE A 454 16.79 37.16 12.10
N ASP A 455 17.30 38.21 12.75
CA ASP A 455 16.54 39.32 13.36
C ASP A 455 15.41 38.83 14.28
N GLY A 456 15.73 37.81 15.09
CA GLY A 456 14.78 37.15 16.00
C GLY A 456 13.76 36.22 15.33
N GLN A 457 13.60 36.26 14.00
CA GLN A 457 12.72 35.34 13.26
C GLN A 457 13.41 33.99 13.01
N PHE A 458 12.75 32.90 13.38
CA PHE A 458 13.22 31.54 13.09
C PHE A 458 13.25 31.29 11.57
N ARG A 459 14.36 30.74 11.07
CA ARG A 459 14.59 30.45 9.64
C ARG A 459 14.78 28.96 9.33
N GLY A 460 15.15 28.14 10.32
CA GLY A 460 15.37 26.71 10.15
C GLY A 460 16.35 26.16 11.17
N VAL A 461 16.92 24.98 10.89
CA VAL A 461 17.98 24.36 11.69
C VAL A 461 19.19 24.06 10.81
N THR A 462 20.39 24.09 11.37
CA THR A 462 21.63 23.80 10.63
C THR A 462 21.75 22.31 10.23
N PRO A 463 22.31 21.99 9.05
CA PRO A 463 22.72 22.91 7.99
C PRO A 463 21.51 23.51 7.24
N LEU A 464 21.55 24.81 6.99
CA LEU A 464 20.45 25.57 6.38
C LEU A 464 20.97 26.39 5.19
N VAL A 465 20.26 26.35 4.05
CA VAL A 465 20.52 27.22 2.90
C VAL A 465 19.37 28.22 2.76
N LEU A 466 19.68 29.50 2.64
CA LEU A 466 18.71 30.59 2.44
C LEU A 466 19.01 31.32 1.13
N GLU A 467 17.98 31.45 0.28
CA GLU A 467 18.07 32.10 -1.03
C GLU A 467 17.57 33.56 -1.00
N ASP A 468 16.75 33.92 -0.01
CA ASP A 468 15.99 35.18 0.08
C ASP A 468 16.38 36.07 1.30
N VAL A 469 17.67 36.35 1.48
CA VAL A 469 18.10 37.38 2.46
C VAL A 469 18.23 38.74 1.76
N LYS A 470 17.43 39.71 2.19
CA LYS A 470 17.44 41.09 1.67
C LYS A 470 18.81 41.73 1.97
N PRO A 471 19.60 42.14 0.97
CA PRO A 471 20.95 42.65 1.22
C PRO A 471 20.99 44.06 1.82
N ASP A 472 19.85 44.76 1.95
CA ASP A 472 19.84 46.22 2.14
C ASP A 472 19.87 46.68 3.61
N ALA A 473 19.91 45.76 4.58
CA ALA A 473 19.93 46.06 6.02
C ALA A 473 20.99 45.23 6.77
N PRO A 474 21.52 45.73 7.90
CA PRO A 474 22.31 44.89 8.80
C PRO A 474 21.42 43.83 9.45
N HIS A 475 21.94 42.61 9.57
CA HIS A 475 21.22 41.44 10.07
C HIS A 475 21.94 40.86 11.29
N THR A 476 21.18 40.39 12.28
CA THR A 476 21.74 39.67 13.43
C THR A 476 21.28 38.22 13.40
N MET A 477 22.24 37.30 13.38
CA MET A 477 21.99 35.86 13.34
C MET A 477 22.33 35.22 14.67
N GLU A 478 21.37 34.47 15.21
CA GLU A 478 21.47 33.73 16.47
C GLU A 478 21.32 32.23 16.17
N LEU A 479 22.20 31.40 16.72
CA LEU A 479 22.15 29.95 16.67
C LEU A 479 21.98 29.39 18.09
N VAL A 480 20.84 28.72 18.33
CA VAL A 480 20.46 28.18 19.64
C VAL A 480 20.36 26.66 19.56
N LEU A 481 21.11 25.96 20.41
CA LEU A 481 21.05 24.50 20.55
C LEU A 481 20.96 24.13 22.04
N LEU A 482 20.10 23.16 22.36
CA LEU A 482 19.82 22.77 23.74
C LEU A 482 21.10 22.23 24.42
N GLY A 483 21.49 22.83 25.55
CA GLY A 483 22.71 22.46 26.29
C GLY A 483 24.01 23.11 25.79
N LYS A 484 23.96 23.96 24.76
CA LYS A 484 25.09 24.76 24.28
C LYS A 484 24.86 26.25 24.55
N LYS A 485 25.92 27.06 24.57
CA LYS A 485 25.81 28.54 24.60
C LYS A 485 25.18 29.03 23.29
N SER A 486 24.31 30.04 23.37
CA SER A 486 23.76 30.71 22.19
C SER A 486 24.87 31.46 21.44
N TRP A 487 25.06 31.13 20.17
CA TRP A 487 26.03 31.81 19.30
C TRP A 487 25.35 32.95 18.57
N GLU A 488 25.94 34.14 18.57
CA GLU A 488 25.35 35.33 17.93
C GLU A 488 26.39 36.04 17.07
N ARG A 489 25.98 36.48 15.87
CA ARG A 489 26.81 37.28 14.97
C ARG A 489 25.98 38.29 14.19
N SER A 490 26.34 39.56 14.31
CA SER A 490 25.81 40.63 13.45
C SER A 490 26.64 40.76 12.17
N PHE A 491 25.94 41.10 11.08
CA PHE A 491 26.50 41.28 9.74
C PHE A 491 26.07 42.65 9.19
N ALA A 492 26.98 43.31 8.49
CA ALA A 492 26.68 44.58 7.83
C ALA A 492 25.78 44.37 6.60
N ALA A 493 25.05 45.41 6.19
CA ALA A 493 24.27 45.40 4.95
C ALA A 493 25.13 44.93 3.76
N GLY A 494 24.59 44.01 2.98
CA GLY A 494 25.22 43.39 1.81
C GLY A 494 26.16 42.22 2.11
N THR A 495 26.52 41.95 3.37
CA THR A 495 27.51 40.90 3.73
C THR A 495 26.92 39.54 4.12
N LEU A 496 25.59 39.40 4.20
CA LEU A 496 24.94 38.12 4.54
C LEU A 496 24.81 37.19 3.32
N ARG A 497 25.95 36.78 2.74
CA ARG A 497 26.07 35.90 1.57
C ARG A 497 27.28 34.97 1.71
N GLY A 498 27.22 33.76 1.15
CA GLY A 498 28.28 32.76 1.23
C GLY A 498 28.08 31.80 2.41
N LYS A 499 29.17 31.23 2.95
CA LYS A 499 29.12 30.21 4.00
C LYS A 499 29.40 30.80 5.39
N VAL A 500 28.58 30.43 6.37
CA VAL A 500 28.80 30.69 7.80
C VAL A 500 28.93 29.36 8.53
N GLU A 501 30.03 29.19 9.24
CA GLU A 501 30.29 28.05 10.11
C GLU A 501 30.32 28.56 11.56
N ALA A 502 29.64 27.85 12.46
CA ALA A 502 29.47 28.23 13.86
C ALA A 502 29.71 27.03 14.80
N GLU A 503 30.80 27.09 15.57
CA GLU A 503 31.12 26.10 16.59
C GLU A 503 30.39 26.46 17.90
N LEU A 504 29.69 25.49 18.52
CA LEU A 504 28.80 25.73 19.66
C LEU A 504 29.39 25.15 20.96
N GLU A 505 29.94 26.03 21.78
CA GLU A 505 30.48 25.71 23.11
C GLU A 505 29.43 25.15 24.07
N GLU A 506 29.88 24.33 25.02
CA GLU A 506 29.01 23.78 26.07
C GLU A 506 28.61 24.83 27.10
N LEU A 507 27.38 24.69 27.60
CA LEU A 507 26.90 25.48 28.72
C LEU A 507 27.57 24.96 30.00
N GLU A 508 28.60 25.65 30.49
CA GLU A 508 29.29 25.27 31.73
C GLU A 508 28.30 25.16 32.89
N SER A 509 28.13 23.94 33.42
CA SER A 509 27.21 23.70 34.53
C SER A 509 27.82 24.23 35.82
N ALA A 510 27.18 25.26 36.40
CA ALA A 510 27.50 25.74 37.74
C ALA A 510 27.09 24.68 38.79
N THR A 511 27.94 23.66 38.95
CA THR A 511 27.74 22.55 39.89
C THR A 511 28.91 22.52 40.86
N GLN A 512 28.86 23.42 41.85
CA GLN A 512 29.72 23.35 43.03
C GLN A 512 28.88 22.81 44.19
N GLU A 513 28.68 21.49 44.24
CA GLU A 513 28.05 20.84 45.39
C GLU A 513 29.01 20.81 46.59
N PRO A 514 28.52 20.92 47.84
CA PRO A 514 29.38 20.93 49.02
C PRO A 514 29.89 19.53 49.35
N ALA A 515 31.14 19.45 49.80
CA ALA A 515 31.71 18.19 50.28
C ALA A 515 30.99 17.67 51.53
N ILE A 516 30.66 16.37 51.52
CA ILE A 516 30.17 15.62 52.67
C ILE A 516 31.39 15.24 53.54
N PRO A 517 31.43 15.58 54.85
CA PRO A 517 32.51 15.14 55.74
C PRO A 517 32.27 13.71 56.26
N ASP A 518 33.37 12.97 56.49
CA ASP A 518 33.35 11.65 57.12
C ASP A 518 32.84 11.67 58.58
N PRO A 519 32.12 10.64 59.04
CA PRO A 519 31.75 10.47 60.44
C PRO A 519 32.73 9.53 61.18
N GLU A 520 33.64 10.10 61.97
CA GLU A 520 34.27 9.42 63.11
C GLU A 520 33.91 10.12 64.43
N SER A 521 33.86 9.33 65.51
CA SER A 521 33.65 9.69 66.93
C SER A 521 32.25 10.16 67.38
N GLU A 522 31.63 9.37 68.27
CA GLU A 522 30.65 9.83 69.27
C GLU A 522 31.35 10.74 70.31
N PRO A 523 30.62 11.63 71.02
CA PRO A 523 30.14 11.20 72.34
C PRO A 523 28.80 11.80 72.84
N GLU A 524 28.29 11.15 73.90
CA GLU A 524 27.44 11.64 75.01
C GLU A 524 25.95 12.06 74.83
N GLU A 525 25.09 11.20 75.40
CA GLU A 525 23.91 11.44 76.25
C GLU A 525 23.21 12.83 76.30
N ALA A 526 21.87 12.82 76.10
CA ALA A 526 20.91 13.17 77.18
C ALA A 526 19.42 12.85 76.87
N LYS A 527 18.82 11.97 77.70
CA LYS A 527 17.43 11.98 78.24
C LYS A 527 16.22 12.38 77.34
N ALA A 528 15.48 11.36 76.86
CA ALA A 528 14.18 10.86 77.38
C ALA A 528 13.20 11.82 78.13
N PRO A 529 11.86 11.56 78.21
CA PRO A 529 10.94 10.71 77.40
C PRO A 529 9.50 11.35 77.25
N PRO A 530 8.33 10.64 77.28
CA PRO A 530 7.71 9.68 76.32
C PRO A 530 6.23 10.01 75.91
N GLN A 531 5.52 9.00 75.34
CA GLN A 531 4.05 8.79 75.24
C GLN A 531 3.31 9.48 74.05
N GLU A 532 2.29 8.89 73.40
CA GLU A 532 1.66 7.55 73.48
C GLU A 532 0.91 7.19 72.16
N GLN A 533 0.67 5.90 71.89
CA GLN A 533 -0.36 5.40 70.95
C GLN A 533 -1.69 5.23 71.71
N PRO A 534 -2.91 5.28 71.10
CA PRO A 534 -3.48 4.14 70.33
C PRO A 534 -4.43 4.56 69.15
N GLU A 535 -4.59 3.77 68.08
CA GLU A 535 -5.56 2.67 67.79
C GLU A 535 -7.03 3.02 67.46
N ASP A 536 -7.46 2.42 66.32
CA ASP A 536 -8.71 1.69 66.02
C ASP A 536 -10.10 2.34 65.76
N SER A 537 -10.84 1.59 64.93
CA SER A 537 -12.30 1.34 64.96
C SER A 537 -13.25 2.20 64.10
N ARG A 538 -13.50 1.66 62.90
CA ARG A 538 -14.81 1.31 62.30
C ARG A 538 -16.09 1.94 62.92
N VAL A 539 -17.01 2.40 62.05
CA VAL A 539 -18.32 1.74 61.74
C VAL A 539 -19.16 2.65 60.82
N ALA A 540 -19.98 2.06 59.95
CA ALA A 540 -20.87 2.75 59.00
C ALA A 540 -22.22 3.16 59.62
N VAL A 541 -23.00 4.02 58.93
CA VAL A 541 -24.40 3.73 58.48
C VAL A 541 -25.05 4.91 57.74
N ALA A 542 -25.94 4.56 56.80
CA ALA A 542 -26.85 5.37 55.97
C ALA A 542 -27.77 6.36 56.78
N THR A 543 -28.59 7.28 56.24
CA THR A 543 -29.26 7.44 54.91
C THR A 543 -30.01 8.80 54.83
N LYS A 544 -30.62 9.11 53.66
CA LYS A 544 -31.71 10.12 53.36
C LYS A 544 -31.28 11.57 53.04
N LYS A 545 -32.00 12.35 52.18
CA LYS A 545 -32.90 12.03 51.03
C LYS A 545 -33.23 13.34 50.23
N ALA A 546 -32.98 13.32 48.91
CA ALA A 546 -33.62 14.07 47.80
C ALA A 546 -34.02 15.57 47.89
N THR A 547 -33.60 16.36 46.88
CA THR A 547 -34.52 17.22 46.07
C THR A 547 -33.98 17.54 44.66
N ALA A 548 -34.91 17.66 43.69
CA ALA A 548 -34.85 18.41 42.40
C ALA A 548 -33.89 18.03 41.23
N GLN A 549 -34.49 17.99 40.03
CA GLN A 549 -33.92 18.01 38.65
C GLN A 549 -34.33 19.35 37.97
N PRO A 550 -33.96 19.72 36.71
CA PRO A 550 -33.37 18.95 35.59
C PRO A 550 -32.24 19.67 34.76
N LYS A 551 -31.89 19.08 33.59
CA LYS A 551 -30.90 19.46 32.54
C LYS A 551 -29.45 18.99 32.83
N SER A 552 -28.67 18.50 31.86
CA SER A 552 -28.93 18.04 30.47
C SER A 552 -27.84 17.04 30.02
N SER A 553 -28.06 16.35 28.90
CA SER A 553 -27.02 15.79 28.01
C SER A 553 -25.82 15.06 28.64
N ALA A 554 -25.91 13.73 28.76
CA ALA A 554 -24.75 12.85 28.94
C ALA A 554 -24.85 11.65 28.00
N SER A 555 -23.89 11.53 27.07
CA SER A 555 -23.70 10.35 26.23
C SER A 555 -23.18 9.16 27.07
N PRO A 556 -23.57 7.91 26.78
CA PRO A 556 -22.88 6.74 27.33
C PRO A 556 -21.46 6.61 26.73
N PRO A 557 -20.49 6.08 27.47
CA PRO A 557 -19.09 6.04 27.04
C PRO A 557 -18.81 4.94 25.99
N SER A 558 -17.97 5.27 25.01
CA SER A 558 -17.41 4.32 24.05
C SER A 558 -16.38 3.40 24.71
N GLY A 559 -16.61 2.09 24.68
CA GLY A 559 -15.58 1.09 25.01
C GLY A 559 -16.08 -0.12 25.78
N LEU A 560 -16.44 -1.21 25.08
CA LEU A 560 -16.56 -2.54 25.68
C LEU A 560 -15.42 -3.45 25.18
N ARG A 561 -14.43 -3.68 26.05
CA ARG A 561 -13.79 -5.00 26.12
C ARG A 561 -14.79 -5.94 26.80
N ILE A 562 -15.11 -7.07 26.18
CA ILE A 562 -15.89 -8.13 26.82
C ILE A 562 -14.95 -9.29 27.09
N THR A 563 -14.63 -9.53 28.37
CA THR A 563 -14.00 -10.76 28.83
C THR A 563 -15.05 -11.85 29.01
N ALA A 564 -14.75 -13.08 28.57
CA ALA A 564 -15.68 -14.19 28.68
C ALA A 564 -15.83 -14.68 30.11
N ALA A 565 -17.06 -14.68 30.62
CA ALA A 565 -17.49 -15.47 31.78
C ALA A 565 -18.98 -15.84 31.60
N ASP A 566 -19.28 -17.10 31.89
CA ASP A 566 -20.61 -17.75 31.95
C ASP A 566 -21.49 -17.80 30.68
N LYS A 567 -22.00 -19.01 30.40
CA LYS A 567 -22.98 -19.29 29.34
C LYS A 567 -24.34 -18.67 29.73
N PRO A 568 -24.93 -17.76 28.94
CA PRO A 568 -26.34 -17.44 29.11
C PRO A 568 -27.18 -18.62 28.59
N SER A 569 -28.13 -19.09 29.39
CA SER A 569 -29.15 -20.03 28.90
C SER A 569 -29.95 -19.38 27.77
N ALA A 570 -30.41 -20.19 26.83
CA ALA A 570 -31.23 -19.71 25.69
C ALA A 570 -32.65 -19.30 26.11
N GLU A 571 -32.87 -18.87 27.36
CA GLU A 571 -34.16 -18.61 27.99
C GLU A 571 -34.30 -17.13 28.39
N THR A 572 -34.71 -16.22 27.49
CA THR A 572 -34.83 -16.31 26.03
C THR A 572 -34.73 -14.89 25.50
N ALA A 573 -33.91 -14.63 24.48
CA ALA A 573 -34.01 -13.38 23.70
C ALA A 573 -35.45 -13.18 23.15
N ALA A 574 -36.12 -14.29 22.82
CA ALA A 574 -37.52 -14.33 22.43
C ALA A 574 -38.50 -13.81 23.52
N ALA A 575 -38.23 -14.01 24.81
CA ALA A 575 -39.06 -13.46 25.89
C ALA A 575 -38.92 -11.94 25.99
N LYS A 576 -37.69 -11.41 25.87
CA LYS A 576 -37.41 -9.97 25.80
C LYS A 576 -38.07 -9.34 24.57
N TYR A 577 -37.94 -9.98 23.39
CA TYR A 577 -38.61 -9.56 22.16
C TYR A 577 -40.15 -9.52 22.32
N LYS A 578 -40.76 -10.59 22.84
CA LYS A 578 -42.22 -10.66 23.08
C LYS A 578 -42.70 -9.61 24.09
N ALA A 579 -41.90 -9.31 25.12
CA ALA A 579 -42.16 -8.22 26.05
C ALA A 579 -42.05 -6.85 25.38
N GLY A 580 -41.03 -6.62 24.53
CA GLY A 580 -40.85 -5.39 23.76
C GLY A 580 -42.03 -5.11 22.84
N VAL A 581 -42.46 -6.11 22.06
CA VAL A 581 -43.66 -6.02 21.20
C VAL A 581 -44.92 -5.68 22.01
N LYS A 582 -45.06 -6.23 23.23
CA LYS A 582 -46.17 -5.92 24.15
C LYS A 582 -46.13 -4.50 24.73
N GLN A 583 -44.97 -3.86 24.83
CA GLN A 583 -44.87 -2.45 25.22
C GLN A 583 -45.07 -1.51 24.02
N LEU A 584 -44.62 -1.92 22.84
CA LEU A 584 -44.81 -1.21 21.58
C LEU A 584 -46.31 -1.07 21.24
N SER A 585 -47.09 -2.16 21.35
CA SER A 585 -48.55 -2.12 21.19
C SER A 585 -49.31 -1.34 22.27
N ARG A 586 -48.62 -0.91 23.33
CA ARG A 586 -49.14 -0.03 24.39
C ARG A 586 -48.65 1.43 24.26
N GLY A 587 -48.01 1.78 23.14
CA GLY A 587 -47.43 3.11 22.90
C GLY A 587 -46.22 3.45 23.78
N LYS A 588 -45.67 2.49 24.54
CA LYS A 588 -44.57 2.74 25.49
C LYS A 588 -43.22 2.60 24.80
N LEU A 589 -42.95 3.47 23.82
CA LEU A 589 -41.80 3.41 22.91
C LEU A 589 -40.46 3.23 23.64
N GLN A 590 -40.12 4.08 24.61
CA GLN A 590 -38.85 3.97 25.35
C GLN A 590 -38.70 2.62 26.08
N LYS A 591 -39.78 2.08 26.65
CA LYS A 591 -39.74 0.77 27.32
C LYS A 591 -39.75 -0.41 26.35
N ALA A 592 -40.28 -0.24 25.15
CA ALA A 592 -40.13 -1.19 24.07
C ALA A 592 -38.66 -1.23 23.59
N LYS A 593 -38.05 -0.06 23.37
CA LYS A 593 -36.63 0.11 22.99
C LYS A 593 -35.69 -0.59 23.97
N GLU A 594 -35.86 -0.34 25.27
CA GLU A 594 -35.11 -0.99 26.35
C GLU A 594 -35.18 -2.52 26.27
N LEU A 595 -36.37 -3.07 26.02
CA LEU A 595 -36.60 -4.52 25.93
C LEU A 595 -36.03 -5.14 24.63
N PHE A 596 -35.98 -4.41 23.52
CA PHE A 596 -35.31 -4.87 22.31
C PHE A 596 -33.78 -4.76 22.41
N TRP A 597 -33.24 -3.78 23.14
CA TRP A 597 -31.83 -3.76 23.53
C TRP A 597 -31.47 -4.96 24.43
N GLN A 598 -32.31 -5.28 25.41
CA GLN A 598 -32.14 -6.49 26.23
C GLN A 598 -32.29 -7.77 25.40
N CYS A 599 -33.07 -7.79 24.32
CA CYS A 599 -33.06 -8.90 23.37
C CYS A 599 -31.67 -9.05 22.72
N LEU A 600 -31.08 -7.97 22.19
CA LEU A 600 -29.76 -8.02 21.56
C LEU A 600 -28.62 -8.39 22.51
N ALA A 601 -28.74 -8.05 23.80
CA ALA A 601 -27.79 -8.50 24.82
C ALA A 601 -27.77 -10.04 25.01
N HIS A 602 -28.86 -10.73 24.66
CA HIS A 602 -28.96 -12.20 24.70
C HIS A 602 -28.83 -12.86 23.31
N ASP A 603 -29.21 -12.17 22.23
CA ASP A 603 -29.02 -12.60 20.84
C ASP A 603 -28.49 -11.43 19.99
N PRO A 604 -27.16 -11.23 19.94
CA PRO A 604 -26.55 -10.13 19.19
C PRO A 604 -26.71 -10.19 17.66
N LYS A 605 -27.31 -11.27 17.13
CA LYS A 605 -27.58 -11.45 15.69
C LYS A 605 -29.09 -11.46 15.38
N SER A 606 -29.93 -11.05 16.33
CA SER A 606 -31.38 -11.05 16.14
C SER A 606 -31.86 -9.95 15.20
N ALA A 607 -31.95 -10.27 13.90
CA ALA A 607 -32.49 -9.38 12.86
C ALA A 607 -33.85 -8.77 13.26
N LYS A 608 -34.72 -9.58 13.91
CA LYS A 608 -36.04 -9.14 14.40
C LYS A 608 -35.95 -8.07 15.50
N CYS A 609 -34.93 -8.11 16.36
CA CYS A 609 -34.75 -7.10 17.40
C CYS A 609 -34.10 -5.82 16.84
N PHE A 610 -33.14 -5.92 15.91
CA PHE A 610 -32.64 -4.76 15.16
C PHE A 610 -33.74 -4.04 14.38
N ARG A 611 -34.60 -4.76 13.65
CA ARG A 611 -35.75 -4.13 12.96
C ARG A 611 -36.63 -3.33 13.92
N ARG A 612 -37.02 -3.92 15.05
CA ARG A 612 -37.88 -3.24 16.02
C ARG A 612 -37.18 -2.06 16.72
N LEU A 613 -35.86 -2.09 16.89
CA LEU A 613 -35.09 -0.94 17.35
C LEU A 613 -35.06 0.19 16.31
N GLY A 614 -34.94 -0.13 15.02
CA GLY A 614 -35.10 0.84 13.93
C GLY A 614 -36.49 1.50 13.93
N GLU A 615 -37.56 0.69 13.96
CA GLU A 615 -38.94 1.15 14.02
C GLU A 615 -39.21 2.06 15.24
N VAL A 616 -38.74 1.66 16.43
CA VAL A 616 -38.96 2.43 17.66
C VAL A 616 -38.11 3.69 17.71
N SER A 617 -36.88 3.67 17.18
CA SER A 617 -36.01 4.85 17.15
C SER A 617 -36.51 5.89 16.15
N ALA A 618 -37.01 5.44 14.99
CA ALA A 618 -37.70 6.30 14.02
C ALA A 618 -38.95 6.94 14.64
N ALA A 619 -39.78 6.16 15.35
CA ALA A 619 -40.97 6.65 16.06
C ALA A 619 -40.65 7.59 17.24
N LEU A 620 -39.41 7.60 17.74
CA LEU A 620 -38.91 8.52 18.76
C LEU A 620 -38.24 9.77 18.17
N GLY A 621 -38.08 9.87 16.85
CA GLY A 621 -37.37 10.96 16.17
C GLY A 621 -35.84 10.83 16.16
N ASN A 622 -35.30 9.68 16.58
CA ASN A 622 -33.86 9.40 16.58
C ASN A 622 -33.43 8.83 15.21
N THR A 623 -33.35 9.70 14.18
CA THR A 623 -33.07 9.28 12.79
C THR A 623 -31.73 8.56 12.62
N GLU A 624 -30.66 9.07 13.22
CA GLU A 624 -29.31 8.46 13.15
C GLU A 624 -29.30 7.03 13.72
N GLU A 625 -29.87 6.87 14.91
CA GLU A 625 -29.99 5.58 15.59
C GLU A 625 -30.91 4.61 14.82
N ALA A 626 -31.98 5.13 14.20
CA ALA A 626 -32.86 4.34 13.35
C ALA A 626 -32.14 3.86 12.08
N LEU A 627 -31.31 4.70 11.46
CA LEU A 627 -30.47 4.34 10.31
C LEU A 627 -29.47 3.23 10.68
N GLU A 628 -28.80 3.34 11.83
CA GLU A 628 -27.87 2.31 12.32
C GLU A 628 -28.57 0.95 12.50
N TYR A 629 -29.70 0.91 13.22
CA TYR A 629 -30.42 -0.34 13.44
C TYR A 629 -31.06 -0.91 12.16
N TYR A 630 -31.55 -0.07 11.24
CA TYR A 630 -32.07 -0.54 9.96
C TYR A 630 -30.97 -1.05 9.03
N ALA A 631 -29.80 -0.41 8.99
CA ALA A 631 -28.64 -0.94 8.28
C ALA A 631 -28.26 -2.31 8.85
N ARG A 632 -28.14 -2.44 10.17
CA ARG A 632 -27.79 -3.70 10.84
C ARG A 632 -28.84 -4.79 10.68
N PHE A 633 -30.12 -4.44 10.61
CA PHE A 633 -31.20 -5.36 10.24
C PHE A 633 -31.06 -5.84 8.79
N LEU A 634 -30.80 -4.95 7.83
CA LEU A 634 -30.66 -5.28 6.42
C LEU A 634 -29.41 -6.13 6.11
N GLU A 635 -28.36 -6.02 6.91
CA GLU A 635 -27.20 -6.94 6.86
C GLU A 635 -27.58 -8.37 7.29
N LEU A 636 -28.42 -8.51 8.31
CA LEU A 636 -28.76 -9.80 8.92
C LEU A 636 -29.93 -10.52 8.22
N ASP A 637 -30.90 -9.78 7.68
CA ASP A 637 -32.07 -10.33 6.99
C ASP A 637 -32.53 -9.44 5.81
N PRO A 638 -31.73 -9.36 4.72
CA PRO A 638 -31.99 -8.46 3.58
C PRO A 638 -33.29 -8.77 2.81
N ARG A 639 -33.90 -9.93 3.00
CA ARG A 639 -35.16 -10.34 2.35
C ARG A 639 -36.30 -10.59 3.34
N GLY A 640 -36.09 -10.24 4.61
CA GLY A 640 -37.04 -10.46 5.69
C GLY A 640 -38.24 -9.53 5.71
N ASP A 641 -39.21 -9.87 6.56
CA ASP A 641 -40.37 -9.02 6.84
C ASP A 641 -39.91 -7.64 7.37
N GLY A 642 -40.29 -6.59 6.64
CA GLY A 642 -39.88 -5.20 6.89
C GLY A 642 -38.61 -4.73 6.14
N ALA A 643 -37.91 -5.59 5.39
CA ALA A 643 -36.68 -5.20 4.67
C ALA A 643 -36.92 -4.16 3.55
N THR A 644 -38.12 -4.08 2.99
CA THR A 644 -38.48 -3.01 2.03
C THR A 644 -38.59 -1.66 2.76
N ALA A 645 -39.39 -1.61 3.83
CA ALA A 645 -39.58 -0.39 4.63
C ALA A 645 -38.26 0.13 5.24
N ALA A 646 -37.39 -0.77 5.71
CA ALA A 646 -36.05 -0.41 6.19
C ALA A 646 -35.17 0.20 5.08
N ARG A 647 -35.20 -0.35 3.86
CA ARG A 647 -34.48 0.24 2.71
C ARG A 647 -35.05 1.59 2.31
N ASP A 648 -36.36 1.74 2.30
CA ASP A 648 -37.01 3.00 1.94
C ASP A 648 -36.66 4.08 2.96
N TYR A 649 -36.72 3.78 4.26
CA TYR A 649 -36.30 4.69 5.34
C TYR A 649 -34.82 5.09 5.21
N VAL A 650 -33.92 4.12 4.99
CA VAL A 650 -32.48 4.37 4.79
C VAL A 650 -32.20 5.18 3.51
N ARG A 651 -32.94 4.95 2.43
CA ARG A 651 -32.82 5.72 1.18
C ARG A 651 -33.27 7.17 1.34
N GLU A 652 -34.35 7.38 2.10
CA GLU A 652 -34.95 8.70 2.34
C GLU A 652 -34.13 9.54 3.32
N HIS A 653 -33.63 8.94 4.41
CA HIS A 653 -32.98 9.66 5.51
C HIS A 653 -31.44 9.58 5.48
N GLY A 654 -30.84 8.61 4.78
CA GLY A 654 -29.39 8.37 4.77
C GLY A 654 -28.57 9.23 3.79
N ARG A 655 -29.13 10.30 3.23
CA ARG A 655 -28.47 11.15 2.21
C ARG A 655 -28.08 12.57 2.67
N GLY A 656 -28.23 12.89 3.96
CA GLY A 656 -27.76 14.16 4.54
C GLY A 656 -26.79 13.93 5.70
N GLY A 657 -25.51 14.25 5.50
CA GLY A 657 -24.46 14.13 6.52
C GLY A 657 -23.18 13.46 6.01
N ARG A 658 -22.31 14.25 5.39
CA ARG A 658 -20.85 14.03 5.36
C ARG A 658 -20.20 15.23 6.04
#